data_AF-A0A6A6L839-F1
#
_entry.id   AF-A0A6A6L839-F1
#
_cell.length_a   1.000
_cell.length_b   1.000
_cell.length_c   1.000
_cell.angle_alpha   90.00
_cell.angle_beta   90.00
_cell.angle_gamma   90.00
#
_symmetry.space_group_name_H-M   'P 1'
#
loop_
_entity.id
_entity.type
_entity.pdbx_description
1 polymer ?
#
loop_
_entity_poly.entity_id
_entity_poly.type
_entity_poly.pdbx_seq_one_letter_code
_entity_poly.pdbx_strand_id
1 'polypeptide(L)'
;MDNGIYLLIIPLFTAILTLILTFTSQIINGRRNRKRAVGFFHPFTNDGGGGERVLWCAVKAIQEESHDLDCVIYTGDHDASPHSLTARATDRFGVNLLYPPMVVHLYKRKWVEETSYPRFTMIGQSLGSIYLSWEALCKFTPLYYFDTSGYAFTYPLARIFGCKVICYTHYPTISLDMISRVRNRNSTYNNDASIARSGWLSRCKIIYYTFFSWMYGFAGSCAHLAMVNSSWTQAHIEKLWRIPKRINRVYPPCDTSGLQALPLERSASTPIFISVAQFRPEKAHPLQLEAFSVAIRKLDPDLPRPKLHFVGSCRNKSDEERLQKLKDKAVELKVDGDVQFYKNVMYRDLMSLLGGATVGVHSMTDEHFGISVVEYMAAGAIPIAHNSAGPKMDIVLEEDGQQTGFLAQNVEEYADAILRVLRMPETERLKMAAAARKRASRVHTKGRGMCLSVADSDRLATDTSDNSPGSAEGSISNNQLSSLDSPGGTSQLQTSVDNEPGPQTSGVSSGSTIPSDVKPERQPDFQSTAKRSPLTARERLKAARVLSRYTESKASKSEMGSKVLDALKESEKGKKRSGLPEAPTNLFDDSDRGMPKEGWTFEFPGGADLFVIVFSFVFISTVMFATTYVVWKVGAIHFNEY
;
A
#
# COMPACT_ATOMS: atom_id res chain seq x y z
N MET A 1 -39.45 -34.50 -36.41
CA MET A 1 -38.09 -33.90 -36.40
C MET A 1 -37.33 -34.21 -35.10
N ASP A 2 -37.88 -35.07 -34.26
CA ASP A 2 -37.66 -35.04 -32.81
C ASP A 2 -36.44 -35.87 -32.40
N ASN A 3 -36.16 -36.97 -33.11
CA ASN A 3 -35.01 -37.85 -32.84
C ASN A 3 -33.65 -37.13 -32.95
N GLY A 4 -33.54 -36.11 -33.81
CA GLY A 4 -32.31 -35.32 -33.96
C GLY A 4 -32.01 -34.42 -32.76
N ILE A 5 -33.05 -33.99 -32.02
CA ILE A 5 -32.91 -33.14 -30.83
C ILE A 5 -32.41 -33.97 -29.65
N TYR A 6 -32.96 -35.18 -29.43
CA TYR A 6 -32.48 -36.10 -28.40
C TYR A 6 -31.01 -36.53 -28.62
N LEU A 7 -30.59 -36.70 -29.87
CA LEU A 7 -29.20 -37.00 -30.26
C LEU A 7 -28.18 -35.92 -29.85
N LEU A 8 -28.60 -34.67 -29.65
CA LEU A 8 -27.74 -33.58 -29.18
C LEU A 8 -27.93 -33.27 -27.68
N ILE A 9 -29.13 -33.45 -27.13
CA ILE A 9 -29.41 -33.22 -25.71
C ILE A 9 -28.66 -34.23 -24.82
N ILE A 10 -28.64 -35.51 -25.18
CA ILE A 10 -27.97 -36.54 -24.37
C ILE A 10 -26.46 -36.28 -24.22
N PRO A 11 -25.66 -36.08 -25.29
CA PRO A 11 -24.23 -35.78 -25.14
C PRO A 11 -23.95 -34.43 -24.45
N LEU A 12 -24.81 -33.43 -24.64
CA LEU A 12 -24.71 -32.16 -23.91
C LEU A 12 -24.96 -32.36 -22.41
N PHE A 13 -26.00 -33.11 -22.04
CA PHE A 13 -26.32 -33.41 -20.65
C PHE A 13 -25.22 -34.26 -19.99
N THR A 14 -24.69 -35.29 -20.65
CA THR A 14 -23.60 -36.10 -20.09
C THR A 14 -22.29 -35.30 -19.98
N ALA A 15 -21.99 -34.39 -20.91
CA ALA A 15 -20.87 -33.48 -20.79
C ALA A 15 -21.01 -32.52 -19.60
N ILE A 16 -22.19 -31.91 -19.42
CA ILE A 16 -22.51 -31.04 -18.27
C ILE A 16 -22.41 -31.82 -16.95
N LEU A 17 -23.00 -33.02 -16.89
CA LEU A 17 -22.95 -33.88 -15.70
C LEU A 17 -21.51 -34.30 -15.37
N THR A 18 -20.72 -34.68 -16.37
CA THR A 18 -19.30 -35.05 -16.19
C THR A 18 -18.48 -33.85 -15.70
N LEU A 19 -18.75 -32.64 -16.21
CA LEU A 19 -18.11 -31.42 -15.75
C LEU A 19 -18.46 -31.12 -14.28
N ILE A 20 -19.73 -31.23 -13.90
CA ILE A 20 -20.21 -31.05 -12.51
C ILE A 20 -19.58 -32.08 -11.59
N LEU A 21 -19.59 -33.38 -11.96
CA LEU A 21 -18.98 -34.45 -11.16
C LEU A 21 -17.47 -34.25 -10.99
N THR A 22 -16.77 -33.84 -12.05
CA THR A 22 -15.33 -33.54 -11.99
C THR A 22 -15.05 -32.36 -11.07
N PHE A 23 -15.82 -31.28 -11.20
CA PHE A 23 -15.71 -30.08 -10.36
C PHE A 23 -15.96 -30.41 -8.88
N THR A 24 -17.05 -31.13 -8.58
CA THR A 24 -17.39 -31.57 -7.22
C THR A 24 -16.34 -32.53 -6.66
N SER A 25 -15.82 -33.46 -7.46
CA SER A 25 -14.75 -34.38 -7.05
C SER A 25 -13.47 -33.63 -6.67
N GLN A 26 -13.04 -32.65 -7.47
CA GLN A 26 -11.87 -31.81 -7.16
C GLN A 26 -12.04 -31.02 -5.85
N ILE A 27 -13.24 -30.46 -5.60
CA ILE A 27 -13.55 -29.76 -4.34
C ILE A 27 -13.52 -30.71 -3.14
N ILE A 28 -14.14 -31.89 -3.24
CA ILE A 28 -14.13 -32.90 -2.18
C ILE A 28 -12.71 -33.38 -1.90
N ASN A 29 -11.92 -33.61 -2.96
CA ASN A 29 -10.53 -34.02 -2.86
C ASN A 29 -9.65 -32.93 -2.20
N GLY A 30 -9.82 -31.67 -2.60
CA GLY A 30 -9.12 -30.53 -1.99
C GLY A 30 -9.48 -30.34 -0.51
N ARG A 31 -10.78 -30.44 -0.17
CA ARG A 31 -11.26 -30.42 1.23
C ARG A 31 -10.64 -31.53 2.08
N ARG A 32 -10.60 -32.76 1.57
CA ARG A 32 -10.05 -33.93 2.27
C ARG A 32 -8.52 -33.85 2.44
N ASN A 33 -7.82 -33.32 1.44
CA ASN A 33 -6.35 -33.25 1.43
C ASN A 33 -5.77 -31.90 1.87
N ARG A 34 -6.61 -31.02 2.45
CA ARG A 34 -6.24 -29.67 2.91
C ARG A 34 -5.06 -29.70 3.87
N LYS A 35 -3.99 -28.96 3.56
CA LYS A 35 -2.72 -28.96 4.33
C LYS A 35 -2.70 -27.89 5.43
N ARG A 36 -1.95 -28.13 6.51
CA ARG A 36 -1.65 -27.12 7.56
C ARG A 36 -0.66 -26.08 7.04
N ALA A 37 -1.17 -25.18 6.22
CA ALA A 37 -0.38 -24.25 5.43
C ALA A 37 -1.14 -22.93 5.21
N VAL A 38 -0.38 -21.86 4.96
CA VAL A 38 -0.89 -20.58 4.49
C VAL A 38 -0.51 -20.42 3.02
N GLY A 39 -1.53 -20.47 2.16
CA GLY A 39 -1.38 -20.26 0.72
C GLY A 39 -1.59 -18.80 0.36
N PHE A 40 -0.50 -18.09 0.06
CA PHE A 40 -0.50 -16.69 -0.38
C PHE A 40 -0.80 -16.61 -1.88
N PHE A 41 -1.96 -16.07 -2.25
CA PHE A 41 -2.34 -15.86 -3.64
C PHE A 41 -1.75 -14.54 -4.14
N HIS A 42 -0.66 -14.64 -4.92
CA HIS A 42 0.07 -13.47 -5.43
C HIS A 42 0.67 -13.74 -6.84
N PRO A 43 -0.12 -13.63 -7.92
CA PRO A 43 0.28 -14.06 -9.27
C PRO A 43 1.50 -13.34 -9.89
N PHE A 44 1.93 -12.20 -9.31
CA PHE A 44 3.01 -11.35 -9.81
C PHE A 44 4.01 -11.05 -8.69
N THR A 45 5.14 -11.76 -8.66
CA THR A 45 6.15 -11.66 -7.59
C THR A 45 7.45 -11.00 -8.07
N ASN A 46 7.38 -10.19 -9.12
CA ASN A 46 8.55 -9.60 -9.78
C ASN A 46 8.41 -8.12 -10.20
N ASP A 47 7.38 -7.39 -9.77
CA ASP A 47 7.19 -5.98 -10.12
C ASP A 47 8.05 -4.99 -9.31
N GLY A 48 8.45 -5.37 -8.09
CA GLY A 48 9.03 -4.42 -7.12
C GLY A 48 7.99 -3.47 -6.53
N GLY A 49 6.72 -3.88 -6.46
CA GLY A 49 5.60 -3.06 -5.98
C GLY A 49 5.41 -3.11 -4.45
N GLY A 50 4.57 -2.20 -3.94
CA GLY A 50 4.15 -2.22 -2.54
C GLY A 50 3.30 -3.45 -2.15
N GLY A 51 2.70 -4.13 -3.14
CA GLY A 51 2.02 -5.42 -2.98
C GLY A 51 2.97 -6.52 -2.53
N GLU A 52 4.07 -6.71 -3.25
CA GLU A 52 5.11 -7.67 -2.90
C GLU A 52 5.74 -7.36 -1.53
N ARG A 53 5.92 -6.08 -1.16
CA ARG A 53 6.43 -5.75 0.19
C ARG A 53 5.50 -6.29 1.28
N VAL A 54 4.18 -6.15 1.12
CA VAL A 54 3.20 -6.75 2.05
C VAL A 54 3.27 -8.27 2.01
N LEU A 55 3.35 -8.90 0.83
CA LEU A 55 3.51 -10.35 0.72
C LEU A 55 4.69 -10.84 1.55
N TRP A 56 5.88 -10.28 1.35
CA TRP A 56 7.09 -10.78 2.03
C TRP A 56 7.08 -10.51 3.53
N CYS A 57 6.57 -9.35 3.96
CA CYS A 57 6.40 -9.07 5.39
C CYS A 57 5.34 -9.96 6.04
N ALA A 58 4.26 -10.32 5.34
CA ALA A 58 3.22 -11.23 5.84
C ALA A 58 3.73 -12.68 5.90
N VAL A 59 4.45 -13.15 4.88
CA VAL A 59 5.15 -14.45 4.89
C VAL A 59 6.09 -14.51 6.09
N LYS A 60 6.94 -13.49 6.26
CA LYS A 60 7.87 -13.39 7.39
C LYS A 60 7.15 -13.44 8.74
N ALA A 61 6.09 -12.64 8.93
CA ALA A 61 5.36 -12.60 10.20
C ALA A 61 4.75 -13.96 10.56
N ILE A 62 4.22 -14.70 9.58
CA ILE A 62 3.69 -16.05 9.82
C ILE A 62 4.83 -17.04 10.13
N GLN A 63 5.97 -16.94 9.45
CA GLN A 63 7.14 -17.75 9.78
C GLN A 63 7.68 -17.47 11.20
N GLU A 64 7.61 -16.22 11.68
CA GLU A 64 8.03 -15.82 13.02
C GLU A 64 7.04 -16.25 14.12
N GLU A 65 5.72 -16.20 13.85
CA GLU A 65 4.66 -16.50 14.81
C GLU A 65 4.26 -17.99 14.86
N SER A 66 4.41 -18.73 13.76
CA SER A 66 3.89 -20.10 13.63
C SER A 66 4.78 -20.97 12.74
N HIS A 67 5.88 -21.46 13.33
CA HIS A 67 6.85 -22.35 12.67
C HIS A 67 6.25 -23.68 12.16
N ASP A 68 5.05 -24.06 12.59
CA ASP A 68 4.35 -25.29 12.17
C ASP A 68 3.47 -25.11 10.92
N LEU A 69 3.36 -23.88 10.39
CA LEU A 69 2.60 -23.57 9.18
C LEU A 69 3.52 -23.40 7.97
N ASP A 70 3.34 -24.25 6.97
CA ASP A 70 4.00 -24.08 5.67
C ASP A 70 3.53 -22.80 4.97
N CYS A 71 4.46 -21.94 4.55
CA CYS A 71 4.18 -20.78 3.72
C CYS A 71 4.31 -21.15 2.23
N VAL A 72 3.22 -21.05 1.48
CA VAL A 72 3.13 -21.42 0.06
C VAL A 72 2.77 -20.20 -0.78
N ILE A 73 3.52 -19.93 -1.84
CA ILE A 73 3.28 -18.80 -2.77
C ILE A 73 2.67 -19.33 -4.07
N TYR A 74 1.44 -18.89 -4.39
CA TYR A 74 0.85 -19.10 -5.70
C TYR A 74 1.25 -17.95 -6.64
N THR A 75 2.13 -18.21 -7.60
CA THR A 75 2.67 -17.20 -8.52
C THR A 75 2.62 -17.68 -9.96
N GLY A 76 2.40 -16.76 -10.91
CA GLY A 76 2.55 -17.05 -12.34
C GLY A 76 3.95 -16.79 -12.88
N ASP A 77 4.90 -16.41 -12.02
CA ASP A 77 6.31 -16.27 -12.40
C ASP A 77 6.96 -17.65 -12.58
N HIS A 78 7.15 -18.09 -13.82
CA HIS A 78 7.75 -19.39 -14.12
C HIS A 78 9.24 -19.50 -13.72
N ASP A 79 9.91 -18.38 -13.48
CA ASP A 79 11.27 -18.28 -12.90
C ASP A 79 11.30 -18.33 -11.36
N ALA A 80 10.14 -18.36 -10.71
CA ALA A 80 10.06 -18.42 -9.25
C ALA A 80 10.55 -19.77 -8.72
N SER A 81 11.50 -19.71 -7.78
CA SER A 81 11.90 -20.83 -6.94
C SER A 81 11.93 -20.35 -5.49
N PRO A 82 11.89 -21.24 -4.48
CA PRO A 82 11.99 -20.84 -3.08
C PRO A 82 13.16 -19.89 -2.81
N HIS A 83 14.32 -20.17 -3.41
CA HIS A 83 15.52 -19.35 -3.33
C HIS A 83 15.39 -18.01 -4.10
N SER A 84 14.81 -18.00 -5.31
CA SER A 84 14.68 -16.75 -6.10
C SER A 84 13.62 -15.80 -5.54
N LEU A 85 12.62 -16.32 -4.82
CA LEU A 85 11.67 -15.50 -4.05
C LEU A 85 12.29 -14.95 -2.76
N THR A 86 13.06 -15.77 -2.03
CA THR A 86 13.78 -15.31 -0.83
C THR A 86 14.79 -14.21 -1.16
N ALA A 87 15.57 -14.38 -2.24
CA ALA A 87 16.48 -13.35 -2.73
C ALA A 87 15.74 -12.06 -3.11
N ARG A 88 14.61 -12.16 -3.84
CA ARG A 88 13.76 -11.00 -4.17
C ARG A 88 13.25 -10.24 -2.93
N ALA A 89 12.85 -10.96 -1.87
CA ALA A 89 12.39 -10.36 -0.63
C ALA A 89 13.50 -9.53 0.05
N THR A 90 14.71 -10.07 0.14
CA THR A 90 15.89 -9.36 0.68
C THR A 90 16.36 -8.22 -0.22
N ASP A 91 16.63 -8.48 -1.51
CA ASP A 91 17.30 -7.54 -2.42
C ASP A 91 16.44 -6.31 -2.75
N ARG A 92 15.13 -6.47 -2.87
CA ARG A 92 14.21 -5.39 -3.25
C ARG A 92 13.57 -4.68 -2.06
N PHE A 93 13.37 -5.40 -0.94
CA PHE A 93 12.56 -4.91 0.18
C PHE A 93 13.24 -5.00 1.55
N GLY A 94 14.44 -5.58 1.65
CA GLY A 94 15.15 -5.79 2.91
C GLY A 94 14.54 -6.88 3.80
N VAL A 95 13.59 -7.67 3.30
CA VAL A 95 12.81 -8.63 4.09
C VAL A 95 13.49 -10.00 4.10
N ASN A 96 14.28 -10.26 5.13
CA ASN A 96 14.89 -11.57 5.36
C ASN A 96 13.85 -12.55 5.93
N LEU A 97 13.45 -13.53 5.14
CA LEU A 97 12.61 -14.67 5.54
C LEU A 97 13.42 -15.65 6.43
N LEU A 98 12.73 -16.42 7.29
CA LEU A 98 13.40 -17.42 8.14
C LEU A 98 13.79 -18.68 7.36
N TYR A 99 12.94 -19.08 6.41
CA TYR A 99 13.16 -20.20 5.51
C TYR A 99 12.56 -19.93 4.12
N PRO A 100 13.06 -20.56 3.05
CA PRO A 100 12.50 -20.40 1.72
C PRO A 100 11.04 -20.90 1.66
N PRO A 101 10.08 -20.13 1.12
CA PRO A 101 8.69 -20.55 1.02
C PRO A 101 8.49 -21.55 -0.13
N MET A 102 7.47 -22.41 -0.01
CA MET A 102 7.07 -23.31 -1.09
C MET A 102 6.49 -22.50 -2.26
N VAL A 103 6.61 -23.03 -3.49
CA VAL A 103 6.13 -22.35 -4.71
C VAL A 103 5.16 -23.25 -5.46
N VAL A 104 4.01 -22.69 -5.83
CA VAL A 104 3.03 -23.32 -6.73
C VAL A 104 2.90 -22.43 -7.96
N HIS A 105 3.49 -22.86 -9.07
CA HIS A 105 3.42 -22.16 -10.34
C HIS A 105 2.01 -22.22 -10.94
N LEU A 106 1.53 -21.09 -11.44
CA LEU A 106 0.24 -20.96 -12.12
C LEU A 106 0.45 -20.65 -13.61
N TYR A 107 -0.14 -21.45 -14.50
CA TYR A 107 -0.01 -21.28 -15.96
C TYR A 107 -1.14 -20.45 -16.56
N LYS A 108 -2.21 -20.17 -15.80
CA LYS A 108 -3.38 -19.42 -16.26
C LYS A 108 -3.29 -17.91 -16.02
N ARG A 109 -2.11 -17.36 -15.64
CA ARG A 109 -1.96 -15.93 -15.30
C ARG A 109 -2.49 -14.98 -16.35
N LYS A 110 -2.41 -15.31 -17.65
CA LYS A 110 -2.97 -14.49 -18.73
C LYS A 110 -4.43 -14.06 -18.50
N TRP A 111 -5.22 -14.86 -17.80
CA TRP A 111 -6.62 -14.56 -17.48
C TRP A 111 -6.81 -13.51 -16.38
N VAL A 112 -5.75 -13.02 -15.72
CA VAL A 112 -5.82 -11.83 -14.84
C VAL A 112 -5.08 -10.61 -15.41
N GLU A 113 -4.50 -10.73 -16.61
CA GLU A 113 -3.81 -9.62 -17.29
C GLU A 113 -4.82 -8.74 -18.06
N GLU A 114 -4.65 -7.42 -18.01
CA GLU A 114 -5.57 -6.46 -18.67
C GLU A 114 -5.66 -6.66 -20.19
N THR A 115 -4.57 -7.11 -20.80
CA THR A 115 -4.40 -7.35 -22.24
C THR A 115 -5.33 -8.42 -22.79
N SER A 116 -5.81 -9.33 -21.94
CA SER A 116 -6.81 -10.35 -22.31
C SER A 116 -8.24 -9.78 -22.43
N TYR A 117 -8.48 -8.54 -21.99
CA TYR A 117 -9.81 -7.93 -21.88
C TYR A 117 -9.80 -6.46 -22.35
N PRO A 118 -9.75 -6.20 -23.68
CA PRO A 118 -9.81 -4.85 -24.24
C PRO A 118 -11.12 -4.10 -23.93
N ARG A 119 -12.16 -4.79 -23.46
CA ARG A 119 -13.43 -4.24 -22.96
C ARG A 119 -13.84 -5.00 -21.71
N PHE A 120 -14.59 -4.34 -20.82
CA PHE A 120 -15.11 -4.94 -19.58
C PHE A 120 -14.02 -5.56 -18.66
N THR A 121 -12.83 -4.97 -18.66
CA THR A 121 -11.61 -5.49 -18.01
C THR A 121 -11.80 -5.92 -16.56
N MET A 122 -12.51 -5.13 -15.73
CA MET A 122 -12.74 -5.48 -14.32
C MET A 122 -13.49 -6.81 -14.13
N ILE A 123 -14.59 -7.05 -14.85
CA ILE A 123 -15.33 -8.32 -14.75
C ILE A 123 -14.56 -9.46 -15.45
N GLY A 124 -13.86 -9.16 -16.54
CA GLY A 124 -12.96 -10.11 -17.21
C GLY A 124 -11.90 -10.66 -16.25
N GLN A 125 -11.06 -9.79 -15.69
CA GLN A 125 -10.04 -10.16 -14.70
C GLN A 125 -10.64 -10.79 -13.43
N SER A 126 -11.84 -10.36 -13.01
CA SER A 126 -12.53 -10.95 -11.86
C SER A 126 -12.88 -12.41 -12.11
N LEU A 127 -13.50 -12.73 -13.26
CA LEU A 127 -13.82 -14.10 -13.66
C LEU A 127 -12.55 -14.93 -13.93
N GLY A 128 -11.55 -14.34 -14.58
CA GLY A 128 -10.27 -14.98 -14.81
C GLY A 128 -9.48 -15.26 -13.52
N SER A 129 -9.67 -14.45 -12.47
CA SER A 129 -9.10 -14.72 -11.14
C SER A 129 -9.71 -15.95 -10.49
N ILE A 130 -11.01 -16.21 -10.69
CA ILE A 130 -11.68 -17.46 -10.25
C ILE A 130 -11.04 -18.66 -10.96
N TYR A 131 -10.80 -18.55 -12.27
CA TYR A 131 -10.18 -19.63 -13.05
C TYR A 131 -8.70 -19.88 -12.66
N LEU A 132 -8.00 -18.82 -12.28
CA LEU A 132 -6.63 -18.88 -11.77
C LEU A 132 -6.56 -19.46 -10.34
N SER A 133 -7.49 -19.10 -9.45
CA SER A 133 -7.56 -19.68 -8.11
C SER A 133 -8.07 -21.12 -8.11
N TRP A 134 -8.89 -21.52 -9.08
CA TRP A 134 -9.21 -22.94 -9.33
C TRP A 134 -7.96 -23.76 -9.62
N GLU A 135 -7.04 -23.27 -10.46
CA GLU A 135 -5.75 -23.92 -10.69
C GLU A 135 -4.91 -23.99 -9.41
N ALA A 136 -4.84 -22.88 -8.65
CA ALA A 136 -4.09 -22.82 -7.40
C ALA A 136 -4.59 -23.86 -6.37
N LEU A 137 -5.90 -23.89 -6.12
CA LEU A 137 -6.52 -24.75 -5.11
C LEU A 137 -6.50 -26.23 -5.49
N CYS A 138 -6.69 -26.57 -6.77
CA CYS A 138 -6.55 -27.94 -7.26
C CYS A 138 -5.11 -28.46 -7.19
N LYS A 139 -4.10 -27.58 -7.34
CA LYS A 139 -2.68 -27.95 -7.16
C LYS A 139 -2.30 -28.09 -5.68
N PHE A 140 -2.78 -27.20 -4.83
CA PHE A 140 -2.53 -27.21 -3.40
C PHE A 140 -3.67 -26.51 -2.65
N THR A 141 -4.41 -27.24 -1.81
CA THR A 141 -5.46 -26.65 -0.96
C THR A 141 -4.90 -26.35 0.45
N PRO A 142 -4.82 -25.09 0.89
CA PRO A 142 -4.24 -24.70 2.17
C PRO A 142 -5.32 -24.60 3.27
N LEU A 143 -4.90 -24.59 4.53
CA LEU A 143 -5.81 -24.30 5.65
C LEU A 143 -6.26 -22.83 5.61
N TYR A 144 -5.30 -21.92 5.44
CA TYR A 144 -5.54 -20.49 5.27
C TYR A 144 -5.23 -20.08 3.84
N TYR A 145 -6.18 -19.43 3.18
CA TYR A 145 -5.98 -18.86 1.84
C TYR A 145 -5.86 -17.35 1.98
N PHE A 146 -4.69 -16.79 1.70
CA PHE A 146 -4.36 -15.39 1.96
C PHE A 146 -4.19 -14.63 0.63
N ASP A 147 -5.19 -13.86 0.24
CA ASP A 147 -5.07 -12.94 -0.89
C ASP A 147 -4.30 -11.67 -0.49
N THR A 148 -3.20 -11.41 -1.19
CA THR A 148 -2.36 -10.22 -1.03
C THR A 148 -2.24 -9.42 -2.33
N SER A 149 -2.99 -9.80 -3.38
CA SER A 149 -3.05 -9.10 -4.67
C SER A 149 -4.38 -8.34 -4.89
N GLY A 150 -5.43 -8.65 -4.14
CA GLY A 150 -6.74 -7.95 -4.21
C GLY A 150 -7.78 -8.64 -5.11
N TYR A 151 -7.63 -9.94 -5.36
CA TYR A 151 -8.56 -10.73 -6.16
C TYR A 151 -9.74 -11.28 -5.35
N ALA A 152 -10.63 -10.39 -4.91
CA ALA A 152 -11.77 -10.73 -4.04
C ALA A 152 -12.72 -11.82 -4.60
N PHE A 153 -12.82 -11.91 -5.93
CA PHE A 153 -13.63 -12.94 -6.60
C PHE A 153 -13.14 -14.37 -6.35
N THR A 154 -11.90 -14.55 -5.87
CA THR A 154 -11.39 -15.87 -5.47
C THR A 154 -11.95 -16.38 -4.13
N TYR A 155 -12.50 -15.49 -3.28
CA TYR A 155 -12.86 -15.82 -1.90
C TYR A 155 -13.99 -16.84 -1.78
N PRO A 156 -15.11 -16.75 -2.54
CA PRO A 156 -16.16 -17.77 -2.50
C PRO A 156 -15.62 -19.16 -2.87
N LEU A 157 -14.74 -19.24 -3.88
CA LEU A 157 -14.16 -20.50 -4.32
C LEU A 157 -13.23 -21.09 -3.24
N ALA A 158 -12.36 -20.28 -2.64
CA ALA A 158 -11.50 -20.72 -1.55
C ALA A 158 -12.32 -21.24 -0.33
N ARG A 159 -13.45 -20.62 0.00
CA ARG A 159 -14.39 -21.16 1.02
C ARG A 159 -15.00 -22.50 0.59
N ILE A 160 -15.35 -22.67 -0.68
CA ILE A 160 -15.89 -23.93 -1.23
C ILE A 160 -14.84 -25.05 -1.07
N PHE A 161 -13.57 -24.79 -1.34
CA PHE A 161 -12.46 -25.71 -1.05
C PHE A 161 -12.16 -25.92 0.46
N GLY A 162 -12.86 -25.23 1.36
CA GLY A 162 -12.73 -25.38 2.81
C GLY A 162 -11.63 -24.54 3.44
N CYS A 163 -11.11 -23.53 2.74
CA CYS A 163 -10.06 -22.64 3.24
C CYS A 163 -10.62 -21.56 4.17
N LYS A 164 -9.86 -21.19 5.19
CA LYS A 164 -10.06 -19.95 5.96
C LYS A 164 -9.49 -18.79 5.14
N VAL A 165 -10.37 -18.11 4.40
CA VAL A 165 -9.99 -16.93 3.59
C VAL A 165 -9.60 -15.74 4.46
N ILE A 166 -8.39 -15.22 4.24
CA ILE A 166 -7.86 -13.97 4.78
C ILE A 166 -7.49 -13.09 3.57
N CYS A 167 -7.58 -11.76 3.69
CA CYS A 167 -7.06 -10.87 2.66
C CYS A 167 -6.39 -9.62 3.22
N TYR A 168 -5.47 -9.05 2.44
CA TYR A 168 -4.92 -7.71 2.64
C TYR A 168 -5.25 -6.86 1.41
N THR A 169 -6.21 -5.95 1.56
CA THR A 169 -6.71 -5.11 0.47
C THR A 169 -5.88 -3.82 0.38
N HIS A 170 -5.01 -3.77 -0.64
CA HIS A 170 -4.24 -2.58 -1.01
C HIS A 170 -5.08 -1.51 -1.70
N TYR A 171 -6.05 -1.96 -2.51
CA TYR A 171 -6.95 -1.12 -3.28
C TYR A 171 -8.28 -1.87 -3.50
N PRO A 172 -9.44 -1.23 -3.32
CA PRO A 172 -10.71 -1.82 -3.74
C PRO A 172 -10.75 -1.97 -5.28
N THR A 173 -11.08 -3.15 -5.81
CA THR A 173 -11.20 -3.38 -7.27
C THR A 173 -12.18 -2.39 -7.93
N ILE A 174 -13.18 -1.96 -7.17
CA ILE A 174 -14.01 -0.79 -7.45
C ILE A 174 -14.17 0.02 -6.16
N SER A 175 -14.01 1.35 -6.22
CA SER A 175 -14.26 2.25 -5.08
C SER A 175 -15.54 3.07 -5.28
N LEU A 176 -16.07 3.65 -4.19
CA LEU A 176 -17.22 4.56 -4.25
C LEU A 176 -16.86 5.86 -4.99
N ASP A 177 -15.58 6.23 -4.98
CA ASP A 177 -15.07 7.42 -5.66
C ASP A 177 -15.06 7.19 -7.18
N MET A 178 -14.72 5.99 -7.66
CA MET A 178 -14.89 5.62 -9.08
C MET A 178 -16.34 5.75 -9.54
N ILE A 179 -17.30 5.27 -8.74
CA ILE A 179 -18.73 5.37 -9.04
C ILE A 179 -19.17 6.85 -9.07
N SER A 180 -18.70 7.65 -8.13
CA SER A 180 -19.02 9.08 -8.01
C SER A 180 -18.43 9.91 -9.14
N ARG A 181 -17.18 9.62 -9.57
CA ARG A 181 -16.53 10.29 -10.72
C ARG A 181 -17.29 10.07 -12.04
N VAL A 182 -17.79 8.85 -12.29
CA VAL A 182 -18.61 8.57 -13.49
C VAL A 182 -19.96 9.27 -13.39
N ARG A 183 -20.60 9.27 -12.21
CA ARG A 183 -21.85 10.01 -11.96
C ARG A 183 -21.70 11.52 -12.24
N ASN A 184 -20.58 12.10 -11.81
CA ASN A 184 -20.27 13.52 -11.98
C ASN A 184 -19.64 13.85 -13.34
N ARG A 185 -19.32 12.83 -14.16
CA ARG A 185 -18.65 12.94 -15.47
C ARG A 185 -17.28 13.62 -15.42
N ASN A 186 -16.52 13.41 -14.35
CA ASN A 186 -15.16 13.96 -14.22
C ASN A 186 -14.19 13.17 -15.11
N SER A 187 -13.43 13.86 -15.98
CA SER A 187 -12.39 13.24 -16.82
C SER A 187 -11.10 13.01 -16.01
N THR A 188 -10.54 11.80 -16.06
CA THR A 188 -9.34 11.40 -15.29
C THR A 188 -8.76 10.09 -15.86
N TYR A 189 -7.55 9.70 -15.43
CA TYR A 189 -6.86 8.46 -15.83
C TYR A 189 -7.66 7.16 -15.64
N ASN A 190 -8.84 7.18 -15.00
CA ASN A 190 -9.77 6.04 -14.91
C ASN A 190 -11.22 6.35 -15.35
N ASN A 191 -11.46 7.56 -15.86
CA ASN A 191 -12.72 7.92 -16.52
C ASN A 191 -12.48 8.81 -17.74
N ASP A 192 -12.61 8.22 -18.92
CA ASP A 192 -12.20 8.83 -20.18
C ASP A 192 -13.04 10.05 -20.58
N ALA A 193 -12.42 10.97 -21.33
CA ALA A 193 -13.03 12.21 -21.79
C ALA A 193 -14.23 11.98 -22.73
N SER A 194 -14.22 10.94 -23.58
CA SER A 194 -15.35 10.59 -24.46
C SER A 194 -16.56 10.11 -23.65
N ILE A 195 -16.32 9.28 -22.62
CA ILE A 195 -17.35 8.77 -21.71
C ILE A 195 -17.91 9.92 -20.87
N ALA A 196 -17.05 10.81 -20.36
CA ALA A 196 -17.44 12.00 -19.61
C ALA A 196 -18.30 12.97 -20.44
N ARG A 197 -17.99 13.17 -21.73
CA ARG A 197 -18.79 14.01 -22.63
C ARG A 197 -20.14 13.36 -22.99
N SER A 198 -20.22 12.04 -23.05
CA SER A 198 -21.45 11.31 -23.43
C SER A 198 -22.33 10.93 -22.23
N GLY A 199 -23.51 11.55 -22.14
CA GLY A 199 -24.49 11.24 -21.09
C GLY A 199 -25.04 9.82 -21.15
N TRP A 200 -25.10 9.19 -22.33
CA TRP A 200 -25.55 7.80 -22.49
C TRP A 200 -24.46 6.81 -22.07
N LEU A 201 -23.21 6.98 -22.53
CA LEU A 201 -22.09 6.11 -22.12
C LEU A 201 -21.85 6.19 -20.60
N SER A 202 -21.96 7.39 -20.01
CA SER A 202 -21.92 7.58 -18.57
C SER A 202 -23.03 6.79 -17.84
N ARG A 203 -24.28 6.79 -18.33
CA ARG A 203 -25.38 6.00 -17.76
C ARG A 203 -25.10 4.49 -17.83
N CYS A 204 -24.67 3.98 -18.98
CA CYS A 204 -24.31 2.57 -19.14
C CYS A 204 -23.16 2.15 -18.21
N LYS A 205 -22.11 2.99 -18.09
CA LYS A 205 -20.98 2.76 -17.17
C LYS A 205 -21.43 2.75 -15.70
N ILE A 206 -22.38 3.60 -15.30
CA ILE A 206 -22.96 3.59 -13.93
C ILE A 206 -23.73 2.30 -13.66
N ILE A 207 -24.54 1.81 -14.60
CA ILE A 207 -25.28 0.53 -14.44
C ILE A 207 -24.28 -0.62 -14.26
N TYR A 208 -23.28 -0.71 -15.13
CA TYR A 208 -22.21 -1.71 -15.04
C TYR A 208 -21.43 -1.62 -13.71
N TYR A 209 -21.01 -0.42 -13.28
CA TYR A 209 -20.31 -0.24 -12.01
C TYR A 209 -21.20 -0.55 -10.80
N THR A 210 -22.50 -0.28 -10.86
CA THR A 210 -23.44 -0.61 -9.78
C THR A 210 -23.56 -2.13 -9.65
N PHE A 211 -23.81 -2.85 -10.75
CA PHE A 211 -23.87 -4.32 -10.76
C PHE A 211 -22.54 -4.95 -10.32
N PHE A 212 -21.41 -4.48 -10.86
CA PHE A 212 -20.08 -4.96 -10.48
C PHE A 212 -19.78 -4.69 -8.99
N SER A 213 -20.17 -3.54 -8.44
CA SER A 213 -19.98 -3.24 -7.01
C SER A 213 -20.77 -4.18 -6.09
N TRP A 214 -21.95 -4.64 -6.52
CA TRP A 214 -22.73 -5.65 -5.80
C TRP A 214 -22.04 -7.03 -5.84
N MET A 215 -21.57 -7.46 -7.02
CA MET A 215 -20.81 -8.72 -7.16
C MET A 215 -19.52 -8.70 -6.33
N TYR A 216 -18.79 -7.58 -6.36
CA TYR A 216 -17.57 -7.38 -5.57
C TYR A 216 -17.86 -7.36 -4.07
N GLY A 217 -18.96 -6.74 -3.64
CA GLY A 217 -19.45 -6.78 -2.26
C GLY A 217 -19.76 -8.19 -1.78
N PHE A 218 -20.48 -8.97 -2.58
CA PHE A 218 -20.78 -10.38 -2.30
C PHE A 218 -19.50 -11.21 -2.17
N ALA A 219 -18.60 -11.13 -3.15
CA ALA A 219 -17.35 -11.89 -3.15
C ALA A 219 -16.44 -11.49 -1.96
N GLY A 220 -16.29 -10.19 -1.70
CA GLY A 220 -15.53 -9.67 -0.56
C GLY A 220 -16.09 -10.10 0.80
N SER A 221 -17.42 -10.18 0.93
CA SER A 221 -18.08 -10.61 2.18
C SER A 221 -17.73 -12.05 2.62
N CYS A 222 -17.12 -12.84 1.72
CA CYS A 222 -16.63 -14.20 1.98
C CYS A 222 -15.28 -14.25 2.75
N ALA A 223 -14.53 -13.15 2.89
CA ALA A 223 -13.32 -13.11 3.71
C ALA A 223 -13.64 -13.34 5.20
N HIS A 224 -12.95 -14.25 5.89
CA HIS A 224 -13.11 -14.42 7.34
C HIS A 224 -12.46 -13.26 8.11
N LEU A 225 -11.33 -12.78 7.62
CA LEU A 225 -10.61 -11.61 8.11
C LEU A 225 -10.16 -10.77 6.91
N ALA A 226 -10.51 -9.49 6.92
CA ALA A 226 -10.14 -8.53 5.88
C ALA A 226 -9.24 -7.44 6.48
N MET A 227 -7.98 -7.41 6.07
CA MET A 227 -7.06 -6.32 6.43
C MET A 227 -7.10 -5.23 5.37
N VAL A 228 -7.07 -3.97 5.80
CA VAL A 228 -7.12 -2.78 4.92
C VAL A 228 -6.00 -1.82 5.26
N ASN A 229 -5.37 -1.24 4.23
CA ASN A 229 -4.14 -0.47 4.37
C ASN A 229 -4.28 0.96 4.91
N SER A 230 -5.49 1.50 5.01
CA SER A 230 -5.73 2.90 5.39
C SER A 230 -7.16 3.15 5.85
N SER A 231 -7.40 4.32 6.44
CA SER A 231 -8.76 4.78 6.77
C SER A 231 -9.62 4.97 5.52
N TRP A 232 -9.02 5.40 4.41
CA TRP A 232 -9.69 5.56 3.12
C TRP A 232 -10.19 4.20 2.60
N THR A 233 -9.30 3.21 2.52
CA THR A 233 -9.65 1.86 2.05
C THR A 233 -10.66 1.19 2.97
N GLN A 234 -10.53 1.37 4.30
CA GLN A 234 -11.49 0.87 5.28
C GLN A 234 -12.92 1.36 4.96
N ALA A 235 -13.12 2.67 4.80
CA ALA A 235 -14.44 3.25 4.55
C ALA A 235 -15.10 2.73 3.25
N HIS A 236 -14.31 2.52 2.18
CA HIS A 236 -14.81 1.89 0.95
C HIS A 236 -15.20 0.43 1.16
N ILE A 237 -14.33 -0.36 1.78
CA ILE A 237 -14.52 -1.82 1.96
C ILE A 237 -15.64 -2.13 2.95
N GLU A 238 -15.80 -1.36 4.03
CA GLU A 238 -16.94 -1.51 4.96
C GLU A 238 -18.28 -1.33 4.26
N LYS A 239 -18.41 -0.28 3.43
CA LYS A 239 -19.66 0.01 2.72
C LYS A 239 -19.96 -1.00 1.60
N LEU A 240 -18.93 -1.45 0.89
CA LEU A 240 -19.05 -2.40 -0.23
C LEU A 240 -19.30 -3.83 0.24
N TRP A 241 -18.46 -4.34 1.14
CA TRP A 241 -18.49 -5.74 1.58
C TRP A 241 -19.44 -5.98 2.75
N ARG A 242 -19.81 -4.93 3.51
CA ARG A 242 -20.81 -4.97 4.61
C ARG A 242 -20.45 -5.93 5.75
N ILE A 243 -19.16 -6.06 6.05
CA ILE A 243 -18.63 -6.96 7.10
C ILE A 243 -17.74 -6.22 8.14
N PRO A 244 -18.15 -5.06 8.70
CA PRO A 244 -17.26 -4.20 9.49
C PRO A 244 -16.58 -4.91 10.68
N LYS A 245 -17.27 -5.82 11.37
CA LYS A 245 -16.70 -6.61 12.48
C LYS A 245 -15.55 -7.56 12.07
N ARG A 246 -15.32 -7.75 10.76
CA ARG A 246 -14.24 -8.58 10.18
C ARG A 246 -13.18 -7.73 9.45
N ILE A 247 -13.31 -6.39 9.47
CA ILE A 247 -12.42 -5.47 8.76
C ILE A 247 -11.48 -4.81 9.77
N ASN A 248 -10.18 -5.04 9.58
CA ASN A 248 -9.12 -4.62 10.48
C ASN A 248 -8.13 -3.70 9.73
N ARG A 249 -7.99 -2.45 10.17
CA ARG A 249 -7.00 -1.53 9.57
C ARG A 249 -5.59 -1.88 10.02
N VAL A 250 -4.77 -2.32 9.08
CA VAL A 250 -3.36 -2.68 9.27
C VAL A 250 -2.54 -1.90 8.24
N TYR A 251 -1.86 -0.85 8.70
CA TYR A 251 -1.02 -0.03 7.81
C TYR A 251 0.07 -0.87 7.14
N PRO A 252 0.47 -0.55 5.89
CA PRO A 252 1.53 -1.27 5.20
C PRO A 252 2.83 -1.33 6.01
N PRO A 253 3.54 -2.47 5.98
CA PRO A 253 4.80 -2.64 6.67
C PRO A 253 5.88 -1.78 6.01
N CYS A 254 6.02 -0.57 6.51
CA CYS A 254 7.09 0.34 6.21
C CYS A 254 8.19 0.10 7.24
N ASP A 255 9.30 -0.57 6.87
CA ASP A 255 10.47 -0.62 7.75
C ASP A 255 11.14 0.76 7.75
N THR A 256 10.76 1.56 8.74
CA THR A 256 11.31 2.90 8.94
C THR A 256 12.60 2.86 9.75
N SER A 257 13.02 1.72 10.31
CA SER A 257 14.10 1.67 11.32
C SER A 257 15.45 2.12 10.76
N GLY A 258 15.80 1.68 9.55
CA GLY A 258 17.01 2.11 8.84
C GLY A 258 16.96 3.59 8.43
N LEU A 259 15.79 4.09 8.02
CA LEU A 259 15.60 5.50 7.62
C LEU A 259 15.62 6.45 8.83
N GLN A 260 15.06 6.04 9.96
CA GLN A 260 15.07 6.79 11.22
C GLN A 260 16.46 6.92 11.85
N ALA A 261 17.40 6.04 11.48
CA ALA A 261 18.80 6.13 11.89
C ALA A 261 19.61 7.19 11.10
N LEU A 262 19.05 7.76 10.03
CA LEU A 262 19.67 8.84 9.27
C LEU A 262 19.62 10.16 10.07
N PRO A 263 20.63 11.05 9.97
CA PRO A 263 20.56 12.37 10.60
C PRO A 263 19.36 13.18 10.05
N LEU A 264 18.88 14.15 10.84
CA LEU A 264 17.88 15.12 10.38
C LEU A 264 18.57 16.28 9.65
N GLU A 265 19.75 16.66 10.13
CA GLU A 265 20.64 17.65 9.55
C GLU A 265 21.16 17.16 8.20
N ARG A 266 21.10 18.01 7.18
CA ARG A 266 21.63 17.73 5.84
C ARG A 266 22.98 18.41 5.68
N SER A 267 23.97 17.68 5.19
CA SER A 267 25.32 18.21 4.94
C SER A 267 25.43 19.07 3.69
N ALA A 268 24.46 18.98 2.78
CA ALA A 268 24.41 19.76 1.54
C ALA A 268 23.79 21.14 1.77
N SER A 269 24.41 22.19 1.22
CA SER A 269 23.86 23.55 1.18
C SER A 269 22.69 23.71 0.20
N THR A 270 22.66 22.90 -0.86
CA THR A 270 21.57 22.85 -1.85
C THR A 270 20.42 21.98 -1.33
N PRO A 271 19.19 22.51 -1.20
CA PRO A 271 18.02 21.71 -0.85
C PRO A 271 17.66 20.70 -1.95
N ILE A 272 17.34 19.47 -1.55
CA ILE A 272 16.97 18.39 -2.47
C ILE A 272 15.50 17.99 -2.23
N PHE A 273 14.71 18.04 -3.29
CA PHE A 273 13.35 17.51 -3.36
C PHE A 273 13.44 16.12 -3.99
N ILE A 274 12.77 15.12 -3.43
CA ILE A 274 12.78 13.74 -3.96
C ILE A 274 11.36 13.23 -4.21
N SER A 275 11.13 12.57 -5.34
CA SER A 275 9.88 11.84 -5.61
C SER A 275 10.19 10.37 -5.87
N VAL A 276 9.73 9.51 -4.97
CA VAL A 276 9.90 8.05 -5.05
C VAL A 276 8.58 7.42 -5.51
N ALA A 277 8.51 7.05 -6.78
CA ALA A 277 7.34 6.37 -7.39
C ALA A 277 7.70 5.66 -8.71
N GLN A 278 6.95 4.63 -9.09
CA GLN A 278 7.08 4.01 -10.42
C GLN A 278 6.63 5.00 -11.51
N PHE A 279 7.27 5.04 -12.68
CA PHE A 279 6.99 6.02 -13.73
C PHE A 279 5.65 5.78 -14.45
N ARG A 280 4.54 6.06 -13.77
CA ARG A 280 3.15 5.75 -14.16
C ARG A 280 2.26 7.00 -14.29
N PRO A 281 1.11 6.94 -15.00
CA PRO A 281 0.21 8.08 -15.18
C PRO A 281 -0.39 8.59 -13.86
N GLU A 282 -0.93 7.70 -13.03
CA GLU A 282 -1.62 8.03 -11.78
C GLU A 282 -0.69 8.67 -10.72
N LYS A 283 0.62 8.46 -10.85
CA LYS A 283 1.62 9.10 -10.00
C LYS A 283 1.86 10.58 -10.30
N ALA A 284 1.27 11.12 -11.38
CA ALA A 284 1.21 12.55 -11.68
C ALA A 284 2.56 13.31 -11.64
N HIS A 285 3.66 12.65 -12.02
CA HIS A 285 4.99 13.26 -12.13
C HIS A 285 5.03 14.60 -12.91
N PRO A 286 4.25 14.80 -14.01
CA PRO A 286 4.24 16.09 -14.70
C PRO A 286 3.81 17.26 -13.80
N LEU A 287 2.85 17.04 -12.88
CA LEU A 287 2.37 18.05 -11.93
C LEU A 287 3.50 18.52 -11.00
N GLN A 288 4.33 17.60 -10.54
CA GLN A 288 5.47 17.91 -9.66
C GLN A 288 6.52 18.74 -10.39
N LEU A 289 6.80 18.40 -11.64
CA LEU A 289 7.77 19.10 -12.48
C LEU A 289 7.28 20.51 -12.87
N GLU A 290 5.99 20.64 -13.20
CA GLU A 290 5.32 21.94 -13.41
C GLU A 290 5.40 22.80 -12.15
N ALA A 291 4.99 22.28 -10.99
CA ALA A 291 5.04 22.99 -9.71
C ALA A 291 6.46 23.41 -9.32
N PHE A 292 7.45 22.53 -9.55
CA PHE A 292 8.86 22.85 -9.36
C PHE A 292 9.31 23.99 -10.28
N SER A 293 8.92 23.99 -11.57
CA SER A 293 9.21 25.10 -12.49
C SER A 293 8.54 26.44 -12.09
N VAL A 294 7.36 26.40 -11.46
CA VAL A 294 6.70 27.59 -10.91
C VAL A 294 7.43 28.09 -9.67
N ALA A 295 7.83 27.19 -8.76
CA ALA A 295 8.61 27.54 -7.57
C ALA A 295 9.98 28.12 -7.94
N ILE A 296 10.70 27.53 -8.89
CA ILE A 296 11.98 28.01 -9.41
C ILE A 296 11.85 29.44 -10.00
N ARG A 297 10.76 29.75 -10.72
CA ARG A 297 10.51 31.10 -11.25
C ARG A 297 10.12 32.13 -10.19
N LYS A 298 9.59 31.68 -9.06
CA LYS A 298 9.19 32.50 -7.89
C LYS A 298 10.25 32.50 -6.77
N LEU A 299 11.43 31.92 -7.00
CA LEU A 299 12.47 31.76 -5.99
C LEU A 299 13.15 33.10 -5.69
N ASP A 300 13.35 33.40 -4.41
CA ASP A 300 14.05 34.62 -4.00
C ASP A 300 15.54 34.54 -4.39
N PRO A 301 16.17 35.59 -4.96
CA PRO A 301 17.53 35.51 -5.52
C PRO A 301 18.61 35.04 -4.53
N ASP A 302 18.42 35.32 -3.23
CA ASP A 302 19.38 34.98 -2.17
C ASP A 302 19.26 33.52 -1.68
N LEU A 303 18.23 32.78 -2.13
CA LEU A 303 18.01 31.39 -1.72
C LEU A 303 18.78 30.41 -2.63
N PRO A 304 19.37 29.34 -2.07
CA PRO A 304 20.06 28.34 -2.86
C PRO A 304 19.09 27.61 -3.80
N ARG A 305 19.38 27.67 -5.10
CA ARG A 305 18.60 27.00 -6.14
C ARG A 305 18.50 25.49 -5.86
N PRO A 306 17.30 24.93 -5.62
CA PRO A 306 17.13 23.55 -5.22
C PRO A 306 17.24 22.57 -6.39
N LYS A 307 17.35 21.27 -6.08
CA LYS A 307 17.27 20.19 -7.07
C LYS A 307 16.04 19.30 -6.87
N LEU A 308 15.53 18.72 -7.96
CA LEU A 308 14.44 17.74 -7.94
C LEU A 308 14.90 16.37 -8.45
N HIS A 309 14.84 15.36 -7.60
CA HIS A 309 15.27 14.00 -7.89
C HIS A 309 14.05 13.08 -8.07
N PHE A 310 13.78 12.66 -9.30
CA PHE A 310 12.82 11.59 -9.58
C PHE A 310 13.50 10.23 -9.45
N VAL A 311 13.02 9.41 -8.52
CA VAL A 311 13.53 8.06 -8.26
C VAL A 311 12.42 7.05 -8.50
N GLY A 312 12.59 6.16 -9.46
CA GLY A 312 11.49 5.32 -9.89
C GLY A 312 11.90 4.11 -10.71
N SER A 313 10.96 3.17 -10.85
CA SER A 313 11.13 2.02 -11.74
C SER A 313 10.35 2.16 -13.04
N CYS A 314 10.91 1.56 -14.09
CA CYS A 314 10.22 1.31 -15.36
C CYS A 314 10.08 -0.21 -15.51
N ARG A 315 8.83 -0.70 -15.57
CA ARG A 315 8.54 -2.15 -15.70
C ARG A 315 8.52 -2.62 -17.15
N ASN A 316 8.16 -1.72 -18.07
CA ASN A 316 7.91 -2.01 -19.48
C ASN A 316 8.26 -0.79 -20.37
N LYS A 317 8.12 -0.94 -21.69
CA LYS A 317 8.44 0.11 -22.67
C LYS A 317 7.63 1.41 -22.46
N SER A 318 6.36 1.33 -22.06
CA SER A 318 5.53 2.53 -21.88
C SER A 318 5.89 3.34 -20.62
N ASP A 319 6.53 2.72 -19.62
CA ASP A 319 7.18 3.46 -18.53
C ASP A 319 8.46 4.16 -18.97
N GLU A 320 9.24 3.56 -19.88
CA GLU A 320 10.45 4.17 -20.41
C GLU A 320 10.12 5.36 -21.33
N GLU A 321 9.09 5.22 -22.16
CA GLU A 321 8.53 6.31 -22.98
C GLU A 321 7.99 7.46 -22.09
N ARG A 322 7.36 7.14 -20.95
CA ARG A 322 6.89 8.15 -19.99
C ARG A 322 8.04 8.86 -19.27
N LEU A 323 9.08 8.12 -18.90
CA LEU A 323 10.31 8.70 -18.35
C LEU A 323 10.98 9.63 -19.38
N GLN A 324 10.99 9.28 -20.66
CA GLN A 324 11.53 10.15 -21.70
C GLN A 324 10.69 11.43 -21.84
N LYS A 325 9.35 11.31 -21.96
CA LYS A 325 8.44 12.47 -21.98
C LYS A 325 8.61 13.41 -20.77
N LEU A 326 8.97 12.89 -19.59
CA LEU A 326 9.29 13.71 -18.41
C LEU A 326 10.63 14.47 -18.52
N LYS A 327 11.64 13.89 -19.17
CA LYS A 327 12.91 14.59 -19.46
C LYS A 327 12.71 15.68 -20.49
N ASP A 328 12.00 15.37 -21.57
CA ASP A 328 11.70 16.33 -22.64
C ASP A 328 10.94 17.54 -22.07
N LYS A 329 9.97 17.28 -21.18
CA LYS A 329 9.24 18.33 -20.44
C LYS A 329 10.10 19.13 -19.46
N ALA A 330 11.18 18.56 -18.90
CA ALA A 330 12.10 19.31 -18.04
C ALA A 330 12.91 20.35 -18.87
N VAL A 331 13.25 20.02 -20.11
CA VAL A 331 13.88 20.92 -21.07
C VAL A 331 12.87 22.01 -21.52
N GLU A 332 11.64 21.63 -21.86
CA GLU A 332 10.55 22.56 -22.20
C GLU A 332 10.34 23.62 -21.09
N LEU A 333 10.31 23.18 -19.84
CA LEU A 333 10.15 24.03 -18.65
C LEU A 333 11.43 24.73 -18.20
N LYS A 334 12.57 24.52 -18.88
CA LYS A 334 13.89 25.11 -18.59
C LYS A 334 14.39 24.85 -17.16
N VAL A 335 14.20 23.61 -16.69
CA VAL A 335 14.64 23.12 -15.37
C VAL A 335 15.45 21.82 -15.46
N ASP A 336 15.87 21.41 -16.66
CA ASP A 336 16.66 20.20 -16.89
C ASP A 336 18.00 20.20 -16.16
N GLY A 337 18.64 21.35 -15.97
CA GLY A 337 19.85 21.50 -15.14
C GLY A 337 19.62 21.28 -13.63
N ASP A 338 18.37 21.39 -13.16
CA ASP A 338 17.97 21.26 -11.76
C ASP A 338 17.33 19.89 -11.43
N VAL A 339 17.01 19.08 -12.45
CA VAL A 339 16.26 17.83 -12.32
C VAL A 339 17.15 16.62 -12.60
N GLN A 340 17.08 15.59 -11.75
CA GLN A 340 17.82 14.34 -11.91
C GLN A 340 16.88 13.13 -11.89
N PHE A 341 17.12 12.16 -12.78
CA PHE A 341 16.29 10.97 -12.93
C PHE A 341 17.08 9.69 -12.62
N TYR A 342 16.64 8.97 -11.60
CA TYR A 342 17.24 7.72 -11.11
C TYR A 342 16.31 6.54 -11.43
N LYS A 343 16.63 5.79 -12.48
CA LYS A 343 15.85 4.63 -12.94
C LYS A 343 16.35 3.33 -12.28
N ASN A 344 15.43 2.55 -11.68
CA ASN A 344 15.68 1.19 -11.16
C ASN A 344 16.85 1.09 -10.15
N VAL A 345 16.97 2.06 -9.23
CA VAL A 345 18.01 2.02 -8.18
C VAL A 345 17.80 0.90 -7.16
N MET A 346 18.88 0.43 -6.54
CA MET A 346 18.84 -0.57 -5.47
C MET A 346 18.41 0.07 -4.14
N TYR A 347 17.85 -0.72 -3.22
CA TYR A 347 17.33 -0.23 -1.94
C TYR A 347 18.35 0.58 -1.13
N ARG A 348 19.63 0.14 -1.08
CA ARG A 348 20.74 0.88 -0.44
C ARG A 348 20.92 2.28 -1.02
N ASP A 349 20.85 2.41 -2.34
CA ASP A 349 21.09 3.66 -3.04
C ASP A 349 19.88 4.60 -2.89
N LEU A 350 18.66 4.03 -2.87
CA LEU A 350 17.43 4.74 -2.49
C LEU A 350 17.51 5.30 -1.05
N MET A 351 17.99 4.52 -0.07
CA MET A 351 18.20 5.01 1.30
C MET A 351 19.19 6.20 1.35
N SER A 352 20.25 6.15 0.54
CA SER A 352 21.22 7.26 0.43
C SER A 352 20.58 8.53 -0.15
N LEU A 353 19.77 8.38 -1.21
CA LEU A 353 19.04 9.49 -1.83
C LEU A 353 18.01 10.11 -0.86
N LEU A 354 17.26 9.26 -0.14
CA LEU A 354 16.33 9.70 0.93
C LEU A 354 17.07 10.42 2.07
N GLY A 355 18.26 9.95 2.45
CA GLY A 355 19.11 10.59 3.46
C GLY A 355 19.74 11.92 3.04
N GLY A 356 19.79 12.21 1.74
CA GLY A 356 20.15 13.52 1.20
C GLY A 356 18.96 14.49 1.05
N ALA A 357 17.73 13.97 1.02
CA ALA A 357 16.54 14.76 0.71
C ALA A 357 16.11 15.70 1.84
N THR A 358 15.82 16.95 1.50
CA THR A 358 15.19 17.94 2.39
C THR A 358 13.67 17.78 2.39
N VAL A 359 13.10 17.47 1.22
CA VAL A 359 11.65 17.38 1.00
C VAL A 359 11.34 16.14 0.17
N GLY A 360 10.28 15.43 0.53
CA GLY A 360 9.72 14.35 -0.27
C GLY A 360 8.40 14.77 -0.92
N VAL A 361 8.29 14.66 -2.24
CA VAL A 361 7.11 15.05 -3.01
C VAL A 361 6.31 13.82 -3.41
N HIS A 362 4.99 13.91 -3.29
CA HIS A 362 4.05 12.88 -3.71
C HIS A 362 2.79 13.54 -4.27
N SER A 363 2.37 13.16 -5.48
CA SER A 363 1.29 13.84 -6.22
C SER A 363 0.15 12.93 -6.68
N MET A 364 0.13 11.66 -6.29
CA MET A 364 -0.97 10.77 -6.70
C MET A 364 -2.27 11.16 -5.99
N THR A 365 -3.23 11.65 -6.78
CA THR A 365 -4.61 11.84 -6.36
C THR A 365 -5.22 10.51 -5.93
N ASP A 366 -5.83 10.51 -4.75
CA ASP A 366 -6.50 9.38 -4.12
C ASP A 366 -5.59 8.15 -3.91
N GLU A 367 -4.30 8.38 -3.65
CA GLU A 367 -3.36 7.36 -3.19
C GLU A 367 -3.89 6.63 -1.95
N HIS A 368 -3.99 5.31 -2.04
CA HIS A 368 -4.71 4.50 -1.07
C HIS A 368 -4.04 4.51 0.31
N PHE A 369 -2.71 4.64 0.34
CA PHE A 369 -1.95 4.86 1.57
C PHE A 369 -0.80 5.87 1.34
N GLY A 370 0.21 5.50 0.53
CA GLY A 370 1.39 6.35 0.28
C GLY A 370 2.62 5.95 1.08
N ILE A 371 3.15 4.73 0.85
CA ILE A 371 4.35 4.21 1.55
C ILE A 371 5.54 5.17 1.44
N SER A 372 5.79 5.76 0.26
CA SER A 372 6.90 6.70 0.07
C SER A 372 6.77 7.95 0.94
N VAL A 373 5.54 8.41 1.26
CA VAL A 373 5.32 9.54 2.17
C VAL A 373 5.80 9.18 3.59
N VAL A 374 5.54 7.96 4.06
CA VAL A 374 6.07 7.45 5.35
C VAL A 374 7.59 7.31 5.30
N GLU A 375 8.16 6.85 4.18
CA GLU A 375 9.61 6.74 3.98
C GLU A 375 10.30 8.12 3.99
N TYR A 376 9.69 9.16 3.40
CA TYR A 376 10.17 10.54 3.49
C TYR A 376 10.24 11.02 4.94
N MET A 377 9.11 10.90 5.66
CA MET A 377 9.00 11.31 7.07
C MET A 377 9.99 10.55 7.95
N ALA A 378 10.14 9.23 7.74
CA ALA A 378 11.11 8.41 8.45
C ALA A 378 12.56 8.86 8.18
N ALA A 379 12.91 9.15 6.93
CA ALA A 379 14.21 9.69 6.55
C ALA A 379 14.44 11.12 7.09
N GLY A 380 13.39 11.82 7.54
CA GLY A 380 13.45 13.22 7.97
C GLY A 380 13.38 14.21 6.81
N ALA A 381 12.85 13.79 5.66
CA ALA A 381 12.46 14.69 4.59
C ALA A 381 11.01 15.14 4.84
N ILE A 382 10.74 16.43 4.70
CA ILE A 382 9.38 16.96 4.92
C ILE A 382 8.49 16.51 3.75
N PRO A 383 7.36 15.84 3.99
CA PRO A 383 6.43 15.47 2.93
C PRO A 383 5.65 16.68 2.40
N ILE A 384 5.59 16.82 1.09
CA ILE A 384 4.55 17.57 0.36
C ILE A 384 3.75 16.53 -0.42
N ALA A 385 2.53 16.23 0.03
CA ALA A 385 1.72 15.13 -0.48
C ALA A 385 0.37 15.58 -1.04
N HIS A 386 -0.31 14.71 -1.80
CA HIS A 386 -1.64 15.03 -2.31
C HIS A 386 -2.69 15.17 -1.20
N ASN A 387 -3.50 16.24 -1.24
CA ASN A 387 -4.54 16.56 -0.27
C ASN A 387 -5.81 15.68 -0.44
N SER A 388 -5.64 14.36 -0.52
CA SER A 388 -6.75 13.38 -0.48
C SER A 388 -6.28 11.99 0.01
N ALA A 389 -7.25 11.09 0.22
CA ALA A 389 -7.08 9.69 0.63
C ALA A 389 -6.03 9.45 1.73
N GLY A 390 -5.19 8.41 1.60
CA GLY A 390 -4.24 7.96 2.63
C GLY A 390 -3.24 9.02 3.10
N PRO A 391 -2.58 9.77 2.20
CA PRO A 391 -1.64 10.81 2.60
C PRO A 391 -2.29 11.88 3.49
N LYS A 392 -3.51 12.30 3.17
CA LYS A 392 -4.29 13.26 3.97
C LYS A 392 -4.82 12.68 5.28
N MET A 393 -5.40 11.48 5.25
CA MET A 393 -6.21 10.98 6.37
C MET A 393 -5.43 10.15 7.38
N ASP A 394 -4.30 9.57 6.98
CA ASP A 394 -3.54 8.63 7.81
C ASP A 394 -2.09 9.09 8.08
N ILE A 395 -1.47 9.86 7.17
CA ILE A 395 -0.02 10.12 7.19
C ILE A 395 0.32 11.56 7.62
N VAL A 396 0.01 12.57 6.79
CA VAL A 396 0.39 13.98 7.00
C VAL A 396 -0.63 14.66 7.92
N LEU A 397 -0.59 14.24 9.19
CA LEU A 397 -1.37 14.81 10.28
C LEU A 397 -0.42 15.46 11.30
N GLU A 398 -0.94 16.41 12.07
CA GLU A 398 -0.20 17.01 13.18
C GLU A 398 0.25 15.95 14.21
N GLU A 399 1.42 16.20 14.79
CA GLU A 399 2.05 15.36 15.79
C GLU A 399 2.43 16.25 16.98
N ASP A 400 1.76 16.07 18.11
CA ASP A 400 1.93 16.86 19.33
C ASP A 400 1.82 18.39 19.10
N GLY A 401 0.86 18.80 18.26
CA GLY A 401 0.62 20.21 17.90
C GLY A 401 1.66 20.80 16.94
N GLN A 402 2.52 19.97 16.32
CA GLN A 402 3.43 20.38 15.27
C GLN A 402 2.95 19.85 13.92
N GLN A 403 2.94 20.73 12.91
CA GLN A 403 2.74 20.35 11.51
C GLN A 403 3.87 19.39 11.07
N THR A 404 3.52 18.33 10.35
CA THR A 404 4.47 17.29 9.89
C THR A 404 4.80 17.36 8.40
N GLY A 405 4.21 18.31 7.67
CA GLY A 405 4.40 18.52 6.24
C GLY A 405 3.20 19.23 5.61
N PHE A 406 3.13 19.24 4.28
CA PHE A 406 2.16 20.00 3.51
C PHE A 406 1.27 19.10 2.65
N LEU A 407 0.04 19.57 2.41
CA LEU A 407 -0.93 18.94 1.53
C LEU A 407 -1.28 19.90 0.39
N ALA A 408 -1.28 19.41 -0.85
CA ALA A 408 -1.54 20.20 -2.06
C ALA A 408 -2.38 19.43 -3.10
N GLN A 409 -3.09 20.15 -3.98
CA GLN A 409 -3.93 19.59 -5.05
C GLN A 409 -3.51 20.01 -6.46
N ASN A 410 -3.00 21.23 -6.63
CA ASN A 410 -2.72 21.87 -7.93
C ASN A 410 -1.29 22.44 -7.98
N VAL A 411 -0.84 22.83 -9.18
CA VAL A 411 0.51 23.33 -9.46
C VAL A 411 0.92 24.44 -8.49
N GLU A 412 0.00 25.36 -8.22
CA GLU A 412 0.19 26.53 -7.38
C GLU A 412 0.38 26.14 -5.91
N GLU A 413 -0.47 25.27 -5.35
CA GLU A 413 -0.33 24.78 -3.97
C GLU A 413 0.96 23.99 -3.76
N TYR A 414 1.39 23.16 -4.72
CA TYR A 414 2.69 22.48 -4.65
C TYR A 414 3.84 23.49 -4.72
N ALA A 415 3.78 24.46 -5.63
CA ALA A 415 4.82 25.48 -5.77
C ALA A 415 4.95 26.35 -4.51
N ASP A 416 3.83 26.75 -3.93
CA ASP A 416 3.80 27.54 -2.69
C ASP A 416 4.28 26.71 -1.48
N ALA A 417 3.98 25.41 -1.42
CA ALA A 417 4.54 24.51 -0.41
C ALA A 417 6.06 24.33 -0.56
N ILE A 418 6.57 24.20 -1.80
CA ILE A 418 8.01 24.16 -2.11
C ILE A 418 8.68 25.45 -1.61
N LEU A 419 8.13 26.63 -1.96
CA LEU A 419 8.66 27.92 -1.54
C LEU A 419 8.62 28.12 -0.01
N ARG A 420 7.56 27.65 0.67
CA ARG A 420 7.48 27.70 2.14
C ARG A 420 8.62 26.92 2.78
N VAL A 421 8.94 25.71 2.31
CA VAL A 421 10.06 24.92 2.89
C VAL A 421 11.43 25.53 2.56
N LEU A 422 11.57 26.19 1.41
CA LEU A 422 12.82 26.89 1.04
C LEU A 422 13.07 28.14 1.88
N ARG A 423 12.01 28.90 2.20
CA ARG A 423 12.06 30.10 3.07
C ARG A 423 12.11 29.76 4.57
N MET A 424 11.75 28.54 4.95
CA MET A 424 11.71 28.09 6.35
C MET A 424 13.12 28.07 6.98
N PRO A 425 13.33 28.71 8.15
CA PRO A 425 14.57 28.59 8.91
C PRO A 425 14.93 27.12 9.19
N GLU A 426 16.22 26.81 9.17
CA GLU A 426 16.70 25.43 9.38
C GLU A 426 16.20 24.82 10.70
N THR A 427 16.09 25.63 11.76
CA THR A 427 15.56 25.21 13.07
C THR A 427 14.09 24.80 13.04
N GLU A 428 13.24 25.51 12.29
CA GLU A 428 11.83 25.16 12.10
C GLU A 428 11.69 23.93 11.20
N ARG A 429 12.50 23.86 10.15
CA ARG A 429 12.57 22.73 9.22
C ARG A 429 12.95 21.42 9.94
N LEU A 430 13.92 21.49 10.87
CA LEU A 430 14.30 20.36 11.71
C LEU A 430 13.21 19.97 12.71
N LYS A 431 12.49 20.93 13.31
CA LYS A 431 11.32 20.64 14.17
C LYS A 431 10.21 19.90 13.40
N MET A 432 9.85 20.38 12.21
CA MET A 432 8.86 19.74 11.33
C MET A 432 9.32 18.33 10.92
N ALA A 433 10.59 18.15 10.53
CA ALA A 433 11.15 16.85 10.18
C ALA A 433 11.19 15.87 11.38
N ALA A 434 11.47 16.35 12.58
CA ALA A 434 11.44 15.53 13.81
C ALA A 434 10.00 15.08 14.16
N ALA A 435 9.03 16.00 14.08
CA ALA A 435 7.61 15.68 14.26
C ALA A 435 7.13 14.67 13.21
N ALA A 436 7.49 14.87 11.94
CA ALA A 436 7.21 13.94 10.86
C ALA A 436 7.78 12.54 11.12
N ARG A 437 9.05 12.45 11.53
CA ARG A 437 9.71 11.18 11.87
C ARG A 437 9.02 10.47 13.04
N LYS A 438 8.58 11.20 14.06
CA LYS A 438 7.82 10.66 15.20
C LYS A 438 6.45 10.13 14.77
N ARG A 439 5.73 10.88 13.93
CA ARG A 439 4.46 10.48 13.31
C ARG A 439 4.58 9.18 12.52
N ALA A 440 5.60 9.06 11.67
CA ALA A 440 5.89 7.86 10.89
C ALA A 440 6.09 6.61 11.79
N SER A 441 6.75 6.78 12.95
CA SER A 441 6.88 5.70 13.95
C SER A 441 5.53 5.23 14.50
N ARG A 442 4.57 6.14 14.78
CA ARG A 442 3.23 5.74 15.26
C ARG A 442 2.47 4.92 14.22
N VAL A 443 2.60 5.28 12.94
CA VAL A 443 2.00 4.55 11.81
C VAL A 443 2.59 3.14 11.70
N HIS A 444 3.91 2.98 11.88
CA HIS A 444 4.56 1.66 11.97
C HIS A 444 4.08 0.84 13.19
N THR A 445 4.12 1.40 14.40
CA THR A 445 3.83 0.64 15.64
C THR A 445 2.38 0.17 15.72
N LYS A 446 1.41 0.96 15.21
CA LYS A 446 0.00 0.51 15.12
C LYS A 446 -0.20 -0.69 14.18
N GLY A 447 0.67 -0.88 13.18
CA GLY A 447 0.66 -2.08 12.34
C GLY A 447 1.11 -3.35 13.07
N ARG A 448 2.03 -3.23 14.03
CA ARG A 448 2.58 -4.37 14.81
C ARG A 448 1.63 -4.87 15.90
N GLY A 449 0.99 -3.97 16.65
CA GLY A 449 0.15 -4.36 17.80
C GLY A 449 -1.07 -5.23 17.44
N MET A 450 -1.55 -5.16 16.21
CA MET A 450 -2.72 -5.93 15.75
C MET A 450 -2.40 -7.42 15.54
N CYS A 451 -1.19 -7.73 15.05
CA CYS A 451 -0.79 -9.09 14.67
C CYS A 451 -0.84 -10.06 15.86
N LEU A 452 -0.41 -9.59 17.03
CA LEU A 452 -0.41 -10.33 18.29
C LEU A 452 -1.84 -10.65 18.78
N SER A 453 -2.77 -9.68 18.69
CA SER A 453 -4.14 -9.84 19.19
C SER A 453 -5.01 -10.88 18.46
N VAL A 454 -4.63 -11.26 17.22
CA VAL A 454 -5.38 -12.25 16.44
C VAL A 454 -5.09 -13.67 16.93
N ALA A 455 -3.89 -13.94 17.46
CA ALA A 455 -3.52 -15.26 18.00
C ALA A 455 -4.28 -15.61 19.30
N ASP A 456 -4.52 -14.62 20.17
CA ASP A 456 -5.23 -14.84 21.44
C ASP A 456 -6.74 -15.06 21.27
N SER A 457 -7.31 -14.64 20.14
CA SER A 457 -8.77 -14.72 19.89
C SER A 457 -9.28 -16.17 19.72
N ASP A 458 -8.43 -17.09 19.26
CA ASP A 458 -8.79 -18.52 19.08
C ASP A 458 -8.71 -19.32 20.41
N ARG A 459 -8.14 -18.77 21.49
CA ARG A 459 -8.07 -19.44 22.82
C ARG A 459 -9.34 -19.33 23.66
N LEU A 460 -10.31 -18.50 23.26
CA LEU A 460 -11.58 -18.26 23.96
C LEU A 460 -12.80 -18.95 23.31
N ALA A 461 -12.57 -19.77 22.27
CA ALA A 461 -13.63 -20.43 21.50
C ALA A 461 -13.66 -21.96 21.65
N THR A 462 -12.85 -22.53 22.54
CA THR A 462 -12.75 -23.97 22.79
C THR A 462 -12.79 -24.29 24.29
N ASP A 463 -13.94 -24.06 24.94
CA ASP A 463 -14.29 -24.68 26.25
C ASP A 463 -15.78 -24.48 26.60
N THR A 464 -16.71 -24.94 25.74
CA THR A 464 -18.12 -25.16 26.10
C THR A 464 -18.76 -26.28 25.28
N SER A 465 -18.45 -27.54 25.59
CA SER A 465 -19.32 -28.68 25.26
C SER A 465 -18.94 -29.92 26.06
N ASP A 466 -19.52 -30.05 27.25
CA ASP A 466 -20.05 -31.35 27.72
C ASP A 466 -21.06 -31.08 28.84
N ASN A 467 -22.22 -31.72 28.76
CA ASN A 467 -23.30 -31.52 29.72
C ASN A 467 -24.10 -32.83 29.84
N SER A 468 -24.15 -33.40 31.05
CA SER A 468 -25.08 -34.47 31.43
C SER A 468 -25.25 -34.46 32.96
N PRO A 469 -26.42 -34.86 33.48
CA PRO A 469 -27.02 -34.13 34.60
C PRO A 469 -26.81 -34.78 35.98
N GLY A 470 -26.73 -33.94 37.01
CA GLY A 470 -26.71 -34.35 38.42
C GLY A 470 -27.31 -33.26 39.31
N SER A 471 -28.32 -33.62 40.10
CA SER A 471 -29.06 -32.79 41.05
C SER A 471 -28.20 -32.18 42.18
N ALA A 472 -28.43 -30.90 42.54
CA ALA A 472 -28.92 -30.48 43.87
C ALA A 472 -28.95 -28.95 44.08
N GLU A 473 -29.86 -28.56 44.98
CA GLU A 473 -30.25 -27.27 45.56
C GLU A 473 -29.14 -26.23 45.91
N GLY A 474 -29.48 -24.91 45.96
CA GLY A 474 -28.54 -23.89 46.48
C GLY A 474 -28.85 -22.39 46.24
N SER A 475 -30.03 -21.90 46.63
CA SER A 475 -30.38 -20.51 47.04
C SER A 475 -29.47 -19.26 46.74
N ILE A 476 -30.10 -18.18 46.19
CA ILE A 476 -30.18 -16.77 46.72
C ILE A 476 -28.83 -15.99 46.95
N SER A 477 -28.59 -14.71 46.58
CA SER A 477 -29.39 -13.56 46.10
C SER A 477 -28.54 -12.42 45.44
N ASN A 478 -29.20 -11.60 44.62
CA ASN A 478 -29.03 -10.15 44.35
C ASN A 478 -27.87 -9.35 45.00
N ASN A 479 -27.24 -8.44 44.23
CA ASN A 479 -27.70 -7.02 44.19
C ASN A 479 -27.05 -6.13 43.10
N GLN A 480 -27.85 -5.15 42.61
CA GLN A 480 -27.40 -3.89 41.98
C GLN A 480 -27.13 -2.85 43.10
N LEU A 481 -26.77 -1.56 42.95
CA LEU A 481 -26.75 -0.56 41.87
C LEU A 481 -25.93 0.68 42.35
N SER A 482 -25.64 1.65 41.47
CA SER A 482 -25.46 3.12 41.74
C SER A 482 -24.30 3.61 42.66
N SER A 483 -23.44 4.61 42.36
CA SER A 483 -23.45 5.90 41.62
C SER A 483 -23.69 7.15 42.50
N LEU A 484 -23.18 8.31 42.03
CA LEU A 484 -23.28 9.69 42.62
C LEU A 484 -22.21 9.95 43.73
N ASP A 485 -21.65 11.15 43.94
CA ASP A 485 -21.71 12.42 43.16
C ASP A 485 -20.48 13.32 43.47
N SER A 486 -20.27 14.41 42.70
CA SER A 486 -19.40 15.56 43.07
C SER A 486 -20.25 16.71 43.67
N PRO A 487 -19.70 17.71 44.40
CA PRO A 487 -19.26 18.96 43.73
C PRO A 487 -18.28 19.92 44.48
N GLY A 488 -17.69 20.89 43.74
CA GLY A 488 -17.30 22.25 44.20
C GLY A 488 -16.09 22.40 45.16
N GLY A 489 -15.40 23.56 45.27
CA GLY A 489 -15.51 24.87 44.61
C GLY A 489 -14.36 25.83 45.03
N THR A 490 -14.20 26.97 44.35
CA THR A 490 -13.04 27.90 44.38
C THR A 490 -13.09 29.08 45.38
N SER A 491 -11.93 29.53 45.92
CA SER A 491 -11.50 30.97 46.08
C SER A 491 -10.09 31.07 46.77
N GLN A 492 -9.04 31.67 46.19
CA GLN A 492 -8.54 33.07 46.20
C GLN A 492 -7.80 33.63 47.46
N LEU A 493 -6.57 34.12 47.19
CA LEU A 493 -5.85 35.32 47.69
C LEU A 493 -5.19 35.47 49.10
N GLN A 494 -3.96 36.04 49.05
CA GLN A 494 -3.37 37.14 49.86
C GLN A 494 -2.33 36.91 51.02
N THR A 495 -1.06 37.23 50.68
CA THR A 495 -0.08 38.15 51.35
C THR A 495 0.50 37.97 52.77
N SER A 496 1.84 37.74 52.79
CA SER A 496 2.93 38.54 53.43
C SER A 496 3.38 38.39 54.91
N VAL A 497 4.65 38.81 55.14
CA VAL A 497 5.46 39.04 56.39
C VAL A 497 5.86 37.77 57.22
N ASP A 498 7.04 37.59 57.83
CA ASP A 498 7.97 38.52 58.51
C ASP A 498 9.37 37.90 58.89
N ASN A 499 10.37 38.78 59.09
CA ASN A 499 11.56 38.79 60.00
C ASN A 499 12.75 37.77 60.08
N GLU A 500 13.92 38.41 60.28
CA GLU A 500 15.29 38.04 60.73
C GLU A 500 15.36 37.58 62.24
N PRO A 501 16.46 37.00 62.81
CA PRO A 501 17.81 37.63 62.85
C PRO A 501 19.10 36.74 62.84
N GLY A 502 20.25 37.39 62.60
CA GLY A 502 21.63 36.83 62.68
C GLY A 502 22.22 36.61 64.09
N PRO A 503 23.53 36.27 64.23
CA PRO A 503 24.55 37.34 64.40
C PRO A 503 25.96 37.07 63.76
N GLN A 504 26.95 37.90 64.13
CA GLN A 504 28.16 38.29 63.38
C GLN A 504 29.48 37.54 63.74
N THR A 505 30.54 37.71 62.92
CA THR A 505 31.89 38.19 63.33
C THR A 505 32.79 38.50 62.10
N SER A 506 33.95 39.14 62.30
CA SER A 506 34.61 40.05 61.33
C SER A 506 36.15 39.91 61.18
N GLY A 507 36.77 40.39 60.08
CA GLY A 507 38.20 40.80 60.08
C GLY A 507 38.93 41.09 58.74
N VAL A 508 39.25 42.38 58.45
CA VAL A 508 40.57 42.98 58.05
C VAL A 508 41.39 42.33 56.86
N SER A 509 42.02 43.00 55.86
CA SER A 509 42.61 44.37 55.70
C SER A 509 42.74 44.86 54.22
N SER A 510 43.01 46.18 54.06
CA SER A 510 43.86 46.95 53.09
C SER A 510 44.83 46.21 52.13
N GLY A 511 45.27 46.75 50.97
CA GLY A 511 45.01 48.02 50.24
C GLY A 511 46.11 48.38 49.20
N SER A 512 45.91 49.43 48.37
CA SER A 512 46.88 50.05 47.41
C SER A 512 47.17 49.27 46.08
N THR A 513 47.49 49.82 44.88
CA THR A 513 47.70 51.21 44.36
C THR A 513 47.44 51.27 42.81
N ILE A 514 47.15 52.46 42.27
CA ILE A 514 46.82 52.83 40.86
C ILE A 514 47.76 54.01 40.46
N PRO A 515 48.40 54.11 39.26
CA PRO A 515 47.79 54.23 37.90
C PRO A 515 48.52 53.32 36.84
N SER A 516 48.61 53.52 35.49
CA SER A 516 48.37 54.67 34.58
C SER A 516 48.08 54.27 33.11
N ASP A 517 47.50 55.23 32.36
CA ASP A 517 47.02 55.16 30.98
C ASP A 517 48.05 54.83 29.88
N VAL A 518 47.56 54.37 28.71
CA VAL A 518 47.66 55.10 27.41
C VAL A 518 46.74 54.43 26.37
N LYS A 519 46.01 55.23 25.61
CA LYS A 519 45.33 54.88 24.35
C LYS A 519 46.00 55.66 23.22
N PRO A 520 46.18 55.10 22.02
CA PRO A 520 45.38 55.59 20.89
C PRO A 520 44.95 54.49 19.90
N GLU A 521 44.27 54.92 18.84
CA GLU A 521 43.37 54.12 18.00
C GLU A 521 44.05 53.37 16.83
N ARG A 522 43.42 52.27 16.39
CA ARG A 522 43.10 51.98 14.97
C ARG A 522 42.06 50.85 14.84
N GLN A 523 41.11 51.05 13.94
CA GLN A 523 40.17 50.05 13.41
C GLN A 523 40.61 49.64 11.98
N PRO A 524 39.97 48.65 11.33
CA PRO A 524 39.19 47.51 11.85
C PRO A 524 39.67 46.16 11.26
N ASP A 525 39.16 45.02 11.74
CA ASP A 525 39.07 43.81 10.89
C ASP A 525 37.95 42.82 11.29
N PHE A 526 37.57 41.96 10.35
CA PHE A 526 36.31 41.19 10.32
C PHE A 526 36.30 39.85 11.11
N GLN A 527 35.07 39.36 11.36
CA GLN A 527 34.66 37.97 11.67
C GLN A 527 35.12 37.27 12.97
N SER A 528 34.13 36.83 13.76
CA SER A 528 33.79 35.40 13.78
C SER A 528 32.34 35.14 14.23
N THR A 529 31.61 34.33 13.47
CA THR A 529 30.29 33.81 13.84
C THR A 529 30.44 32.53 14.68
N ALA A 530 29.54 32.33 15.65
CA ALA A 530 29.60 31.20 16.57
C ALA A 530 29.51 29.85 15.85
N LYS A 531 30.40 28.91 16.20
CA LYS A 531 30.52 27.60 15.54
C LYS A 531 29.37 26.66 15.91
N ARG A 532 28.87 25.95 14.90
CA ARG A 532 27.93 24.82 15.01
C ARG A 532 28.50 23.70 15.89
N SER A 533 27.67 23.11 16.76
CA SER A 533 28.00 21.89 17.49
C SER A 533 27.98 20.67 16.55
N PRO A 534 29.03 19.82 16.52
CA PRO A 534 29.04 18.62 15.69
C PRO A 534 28.18 17.49 16.30
N LEU A 535 27.57 16.68 15.43
CA LEU A 535 26.85 15.43 15.78
C LEU A 535 27.60 14.60 16.81
N THR A 536 26.87 14.04 17.78
CA THR A 536 27.50 13.25 18.85
C THR A 536 28.11 11.97 18.29
N ALA A 537 29.23 11.51 18.87
CA ALA A 537 29.90 10.29 18.43
C ALA A 537 28.98 9.06 18.46
N ARG A 538 27.99 9.05 19.36
CA ARG A 538 26.99 7.99 19.54
C ARG A 538 26.03 7.87 18.36
N GLU A 539 25.64 8.98 17.75
CA GLU A 539 24.76 9.01 16.57
C GLU A 539 25.49 8.50 15.33
N ARG A 540 26.73 8.95 15.13
CA ARG A 540 27.61 8.47 14.06
C ARG A 540 27.86 6.96 14.17
N LEU A 541 28.13 6.46 15.37
CA LEU A 541 28.33 5.02 15.62
C LEU A 541 27.06 4.21 15.33
N LYS A 542 25.87 4.74 15.67
CA LYS A 542 24.58 4.08 15.41
C LYS A 542 24.27 4.01 13.91
N ALA A 543 24.46 5.11 13.18
CA ALA A 543 24.30 5.14 11.73
C ALA A 543 25.30 4.19 11.02
N ALA A 544 26.58 4.22 11.43
CA ALA A 544 27.61 3.33 10.88
C ALA A 544 27.31 1.84 11.14
N ARG A 545 26.83 1.48 12.33
CA ARG A 545 26.45 0.09 12.68
C ARG A 545 25.19 -0.39 11.96
N VAL A 546 24.28 0.51 11.58
CA VAL A 546 23.14 0.17 10.71
C VAL A 546 23.64 -0.07 9.28
N LEU A 547 24.47 0.82 8.73
CA LEU A 547 25.08 0.65 7.41
C LEU A 547 25.94 -0.62 7.32
N SER A 548 26.69 -0.97 8.37
CA SER A 548 27.57 -2.15 8.36
C SER A 548 26.81 -3.47 8.24
N ARG A 549 25.63 -3.58 8.86
CA ARG A 549 24.73 -4.75 8.73
C ARG A 549 24.28 -5.00 7.29
N TYR A 550 24.26 -3.97 6.44
CA TYR A 550 23.92 -4.11 5.01
C TYR A 550 25.16 -4.32 4.12
N THR A 551 26.38 -4.18 4.63
CA THR A 551 27.63 -4.50 3.90
C THR A 551 28.17 -5.90 4.20
N GLU A 552 27.88 -6.48 5.37
CA GLU A 552 28.38 -7.81 5.77
C GLU A 552 27.85 -8.97 4.89
N SER A 553 26.78 -8.76 4.12
CA SER A 553 26.27 -9.76 3.18
C SER A 553 27.12 -9.95 1.90
N LYS A 554 28.20 -9.20 1.71
CA LYS A 554 28.94 -9.17 0.43
C LYS A 554 30.47 -9.27 0.57
N ALA A 555 30.94 -10.30 1.26
CA ALA A 555 32.37 -10.66 1.35
C ALA A 555 32.69 -12.08 0.85
N SER A 556 32.35 -12.38 -0.41
CA SER A 556 33.13 -13.25 -1.34
C SER A 556 32.31 -13.70 -2.56
N LYS A 557 32.79 -13.36 -3.78
CA LYS A 557 32.80 -14.23 -4.98
C LYS A 557 33.50 -13.53 -6.14
N SER A 558 34.20 -14.32 -6.96
CA SER A 558 35.20 -13.82 -7.91
C SER A 558 34.62 -13.35 -9.25
N GLU A 559 35.52 -12.79 -10.08
CA GLU A 559 35.35 -12.23 -11.43
C GLU A 559 34.50 -13.04 -12.43
N MET A 560 34.22 -14.31 -12.16
CA MET A 560 33.37 -15.12 -13.04
C MET A 560 31.87 -14.75 -12.94
N GLY A 561 31.46 -14.11 -11.83
CA GLY A 561 30.07 -13.72 -11.59
C GLY A 561 29.58 -12.54 -12.45
N SER A 562 30.45 -11.61 -12.85
CA SER A 562 30.06 -10.47 -13.71
C SER A 562 29.68 -10.93 -15.12
N LYS A 563 30.49 -11.81 -15.71
CA LYS A 563 30.26 -12.36 -17.05
C LYS A 563 28.97 -13.17 -17.15
N VAL A 564 28.59 -13.89 -16.10
CA VAL A 564 27.29 -14.61 -16.02
C VAL A 564 26.12 -13.63 -15.86
N LEU A 565 26.27 -12.56 -15.07
CA LEU A 565 25.23 -11.52 -14.92
C LEU A 565 24.99 -10.74 -16.21
N ASP A 566 26.04 -10.44 -16.98
CA ASP A 566 25.89 -9.74 -18.25
C ASP A 566 25.31 -10.67 -19.34
N ALA A 567 25.66 -11.96 -19.36
CA ALA A 567 24.99 -12.95 -20.21
C ALA A 567 23.49 -13.12 -19.86
N LEU A 568 23.13 -13.06 -18.57
CA LEU A 568 21.73 -13.08 -18.14
C LEU A 568 20.98 -11.81 -18.59
N LYS A 569 21.58 -10.61 -18.46
CA LYS A 569 20.99 -9.35 -18.97
C LYS A 569 20.74 -9.39 -20.48
N GLU A 570 21.63 -10.00 -21.26
CA GLU A 570 21.43 -10.17 -22.70
C GLU A 570 20.23 -11.08 -23.00
N SER A 571 20.05 -12.17 -22.23
CA SER A 571 18.90 -13.07 -22.35
C SER A 571 17.56 -12.46 -21.89
N GLU A 572 17.58 -11.45 -21.00
CA GLU A 572 16.38 -10.78 -20.50
C GLU A 572 15.79 -9.74 -21.46
N LYS A 573 16.55 -9.24 -22.45
CA LYS A 573 16.12 -8.17 -23.39
C LYS A 573 14.83 -8.48 -24.18
N GLY A 574 14.36 -9.73 -24.21
CA GLY A 574 13.18 -10.17 -24.97
C GLY A 574 11.88 -10.42 -24.17
N LYS A 575 11.87 -10.39 -22.83
CA LYS A 575 10.69 -10.83 -22.05
C LYS A 575 9.83 -9.66 -21.55
N LYS A 576 8.60 -9.56 -22.08
CA LYS A 576 7.57 -8.64 -21.56
C LYS A 576 7.26 -8.97 -20.10
N ARG A 577 7.42 -8.00 -19.20
CA ARG A 577 7.02 -8.09 -17.79
C ARG A 577 5.57 -7.57 -17.66
N SER A 578 4.64 -8.47 -17.36
CA SER A 578 3.28 -8.14 -16.90
C SER A 578 3.27 -8.07 -15.37
N GLY A 579 2.46 -7.17 -14.81
CA GLY A 579 2.51 -6.86 -13.38
C GLY A 579 1.17 -6.91 -12.66
N LEU A 580 1.22 -6.63 -11.35
CA LEU A 580 0.09 -6.53 -10.42
C LEU A 580 -1.12 -5.83 -11.05
N PRO A 581 -2.35 -6.28 -10.75
CA PRO A 581 -3.57 -5.77 -11.37
C PRO A 581 -3.70 -4.27 -11.16
N GLU A 582 -3.52 -3.51 -12.23
CA GLU A 582 -3.68 -2.06 -12.24
C GLU A 582 -5.17 -1.72 -12.24
N ALA A 583 -5.55 -0.63 -11.57
CA ALA A 583 -6.89 -0.07 -11.73
C ALA A 583 -7.03 0.34 -13.21
N PRO A 584 -7.96 -0.25 -13.99
CA PRO A 584 -7.91 -0.15 -15.44
C PRO A 584 -8.00 1.30 -15.92
N THR A 585 -7.04 1.69 -16.76
CA THR A 585 -6.78 3.09 -17.16
C THR A 585 -7.79 3.66 -18.16
N ASN A 586 -8.65 2.83 -18.77
CA ASN A 586 -10.07 3.14 -18.92
C ASN A 586 -10.87 1.95 -19.44
N LEU A 587 -12.20 2.14 -19.51
CA LEU A 587 -13.15 1.08 -19.85
C LEU A 587 -13.43 0.94 -21.37
N PHE A 588 -13.19 1.98 -22.20
CA PHE A 588 -13.65 2.03 -23.61
C PHE A 588 -12.91 2.94 -24.63
N ASP A 589 -11.67 3.45 -24.42
CA ASP A 589 -10.94 4.18 -25.50
C ASP A 589 -9.42 3.90 -25.49
N ASP A 590 -8.80 3.91 -26.68
CA ASP A 590 -7.51 3.28 -27.03
C ASP A 590 -6.67 4.20 -27.95
N SER A 591 -6.51 5.46 -27.56
CA SER A 591 -6.05 6.55 -28.44
C SER A 591 -4.53 6.75 -28.55
N ASP A 592 -3.70 5.86 -28.00
CA ASP A 592 -2.23 5.88 -28.20
C ASP A 592 -1.57 4.49 -28.09
N ARG A 593 -2.26 3.45 -28.58
CA ARG A 593 -1.69 2.11 -28.82
C ARG A 593 -1.78 1.83 -30.33
N GLY A 594 -0.64 1.77 -31.00
CA GLY A 594 -0.55 1.79 -32.48
C GLY A 594 -1.45 0.77 -33.18
N MET A 595 -2.14 1.22 -34.24
CA MET A 595 -3.27 0.55 -34.88
C MET A 595 -3.09 -0.97 -35.07
N PRO A 596 -4.02 -1.81 -34.56
CA PRO A 596 -4.15 -3.19 -35.01
C PRO A 596 -4.60 -3.24 -36.48
N LYS A 597 -4.09 -4.23 -37.23
CA LYS A 597 -4.65 -4.56 -38.56
C LYS A 597 -6.06 -5.12 -38.42
N GLU A 598 -6.87 -4.99 -39.46
CA GLU A 598 -8.22 -5.54 -39.54
C GLU A 598 -8.23 -7.05 -39.22
N GLY A 599 -9.12 -7.46 -38.31
CA GLY A 599 -9.27 -8.86 -37.90
C GLY A 599 -9.82 -9.01 -36.48
N TRP A 600 -11.13 -9.18 -36.34
CA TRP A 600 -11.75 -9.61 -35.09
C TRP A 600 -11.57 -11.12 -34.90
N THR A 601 -10.73 -11.54 -33.96
CA THR A 601 -10.74 -12.92 -33.43
C THR A 601 -10.59 -12.92 -31.92
N PHE A 602 -11.57 -13.53 -31.23
CA PHE A 602 -11.63 -13.67 -29.77
C PHE A 602 -11.65 -15.17 -29.43
N GLU A 603 -10.49 -15.76 -29.19
CA GLU A 603 -10.39 -17.21 -28.88
C GLU A 603 -10.55 -17.48 -27.37
N PHE A 604 -11.77 -17.78 -26.96
CA PHE A 604 -12.04 -18.42 -25.68
C PHE A 604 -11.76 -19.94 -25.75
N PRO A 605 -11.32 -20.59 -24.64
CA PRO A 605 -11.24 -22.04 -24.58
C PRO A 605 -12.65 -22.63 -24.71
N GLY A 606 -12.94 -23.27 -25.85
CA GLY A 606 -14.28 -23.76 -26.21
C GLY A 606 -15.12 -22.78 -27.06
N GLY A 607 -14.54 -21.69 -27.55
CA GLY A 607 -15.20 -20.74 -28.45
C GLY A 607 -16.06 -19.68 -27.74
N ALA A 608 -16.46 -18.66 -28.51
CA ALA A 608 -17.32 -17.58 -28.01
C ALA A 608 -18.69 -18.08 -27.53
N ASP A 609 -19.23 -19.12 -28.16
CA ASP A 609 -20.51 -19.70 -27.80
C ASP A 609 -20.48 -20.36 -26.42
N LEU A 610 -19.41 -21.10 -26.07
CA LEU A 610 -19.27 -21.65 -24.71
C LEU A 610 -19.14 -20.55 -23.67
N PHE A 611 -18.44 -19.45 -23.98
CA PHE A 611 -18.40 -18.28 -23.09
C PHE A 611 -19.79 -17.67 -22.93
N VAL A 612 -20.56 -17.46 -24.01
CA VAL A 612 -21.94 -16.93 -23.93
C VAL A 612 -22.87 -17.88 -23.18
N ILE A 613 -22.75 -19.19 -23.35
CA ILE A 613 -23.54 -20.20 -22.64
C ILE A 613 -23.20 -20.22 -21.15
N VAL A 614 -21.91 -20.28 -20.78
CA VAL A 614 -21.48 -20.28 -19.37
C VAL A 614 -21.81 -18.94 -18.71
N PHE A 615 -21.58 -17.81 -19.39
CA PHE A 615 -21.95 -16.49 -18.90
C PHE A 615 -23.47 -16.38 -18.71
N SER A 616 -24.27 -16.81 -19.69
CA SER A 616 -25.74 -16.78 -19.59
C SER A 616 -26.23 -17.69 -18.48
N PHE A 617 -25.69 -18.90 -18.35
CA PHE A 617 -26.07 -19.83 -17.28
C PHE A 617 -25.72 -19.28 -15.88
N VAL A 618 -24.52 -18.74 -15.69
CA VAL A 618 -24.10 -18.12 -14.43
C VAL A 618 -24.91 -16.85 -14.14
N PHE A 619 -25.15 -16.00 -15.16
CA PHE A 619 -25.92 -14.77 -15.03
C PHE A 619 -27.39 -15.05 -14.69
N ILE A 620 -28.06 -15.92 -15.45
CA ILE A 620 -29.44 -16.35 -15.21
C ILE A 620 -29.55 -17.01 -13.83
N SER A 621 -28.64 -17.93 -13.48
CA SER A 621 -28.64 -18.56 -12.15
C SER A 621 -28.47 -17.52 -11.04
N THR A 622 -27.54 -16.56 -11.21
CA THR A 622 -27.30 -15.50 -10.21
C THR A 622 -28.52 -14.59 -10.08
N VAL A 623 -29.17 -14.22 -11.18
CA VAL A 623 -30.41 -13.43 -11.18
C VAL A 623 -31.55 -14.23 -10.53
N MET A 624 -31.73 -15.51 -10.87
CA MET A 624 -32.75 -16.37 -10.27
C MET A 624 -32.53 -16.53 -8.76
N PHE A 625 -31.32 -16.85 -8.29
CA PHE A 625 -31.03 -16.94 -6.85
C PHE A 625 -31.17 -15.59 -6.13
N ALA A 626 -30.77 -14.48 -6.75
CA ALA A 626 -30.95 -13.15 -6.18
C ALA A 626 -32.45 -12.78 -6.09
N THR A 627 -33.24 -13.06 -7.11
CA THR A 627 -34.70 -12.83 -7.12
C THR A 627 -35.39 -13.72 -6.10
N THR A 628 -35.10 -15.03 -6.06
CA THR A 628 -35.64 -15.95 -5.05
C THR A 628 -35.27 -15.51 -3.63
N TYR A 629 -34.03 -15.06 -3.41
CA TYR A 629 -33.61 -14.51 -2.11
C TYR A 629 -34.37 -13.23 -1.74
N VAL A 630 -34.61 -12.32 -2.69
CA VAL A 630 -35.42 -11.10 -2.46
C VAL A 630 -36.88 -11.46 -2.17
N VAL A 631 -37.49 -12.36 -2.95
CA VAL A 631 -38.87 -12.85 -2.74
C VAL A 631 -39.02 -13.49 -1.36
N TRP A 632 -38.04 -14.31 -0.94
CA TRP A 632 -37.97 -14.87 0.41
C TRP A 632 -37.82 -13.79 1.48
N LYS A 633 -36.91 -12.82 1.29
CA LYS A 633 -36.67 -11.74 2.26
C LYS A 633 -37.82 -10.75 2.42
N VAL A 634 -38.67 -10.63 1.40
CA VAL A 634 -39.87 -9.77 1.38
C VAL A 634 -41.12 -10.53 1.87
N GLY A 635 -41.00 -11.81 2.22
CA GLY A 635 -42.09 -12.60 2.82
C GLY A 635 -43.14 -13.10 1.82
N ALA A 636 -42.86 -13.07 0.52
CA ALA A 636 -43.81 -13.44 -0.53
C ALA A 636 -43.95 -14.96 -0.74
N ILE A 637 -43.29 -15.78 0.09
CA ILE A 637 -43.46 -17.25 0.14
C ILE A 637 -43.70 -17.63 1.60
N HIS A 638 -44.98 -17.77 1.97
CA HIS A 638 -45.37 -18.51 3.17
C HIS A 638 -45.30 -20.01 2.85
N PHE A 639 -44.39 -20.72 3.51
CA PHE A 639 -44.61 -22.15 3.73
C PHE A 639 -45.69 -22.27 4.81
N ASN A 640 -46.88 -22.75 4.43
CA ASN A 640 -47.81 -23.26 5.42
C ASN A 640 -47.23 -24.56 5.97
N GLU A 641 -46.73 -24.51 7.20
CA GLU A 641 -46.45 -25.69 7.99
C GLU A 641 -47.80 -26.33 8.38
N TYR A 642 -47.99 -27.58 7.95
CA TYR A 642 -49.06 -28.51 8.34
C TYR A 642 -48.39 -29.87 8.59
#